data_AF-A0AAW0XH62-F1
#
_entry.id   AF-A0AAW0XH62-F1
#
_cell.length_a   1.000
_cell.length_b   1.000
_cell.length_c   1.000
_cell.angle_alpha   90.00
_cell.angle_beta   90.00
_cell.angle_gamma   90.00
#
_symmetry.space_group_name_H-M   'P 1'
#
loop_
_entity.id
_entity.type
_entity.pdbx_description
1 polymer ?
#
loop_
_entity_poly.entity_id
_entity_poly.type
_entity_poly.pdbx_seq_one_letter_code
_entity_poly.pdbx_strand_id
1 'polypeptide(L)'
;MYFGSMVSGGQGSMALRVSLLVVMLGAAAAAVRCPPKCLCFRTTVRCMFLGLKRIPHVPPKTTILDLRFNKIRSIPTNHFKDLKHLHTLLLNNNHITRLQNGSFSGLEALRYLYLYKNRIRVIESQVFQELDKLEQLYLHFNDLATFEADTFSNLPNLERLFLHNNRLQRVPQGAFANLQALRRLRLDSNALVCDCQLMWLANMVKEKQHTTQVAATCQFPSVLQGKSLTSLNDSEFECRGKPFIKEGPTDVDVKFGGTAYFTCKVDGDPQPEVVWFHNNEVIGDNERYNILTDGTLMIENTQDDDVGFYECMATNPMGEVKSRKAKMAPEEQQDEVRDEHFSAHVKPRFLRLPSDVNVTEGLPVEIECQASGIPKPDVIWTRNDDPIIEGPRIQVSSRGTFSISSAIRNDSATYRCTAANHLGRIAATATLRVLVAPKLIVEPDDKYASPGSSIQFTCQADGVPPPIISWFKDGQPIVPFGSLTISLHGISLGVQHVKPADEGEYTCRAQNAAGMQEASATLYVRDKVAPVIRKEPRDVSAVTGQEVIVLPCKADGRPKPLISWRKDGHTMEADNKHSIESDGSLFVYNVTEDDAGMYECSAQNHVGYATANARVTVAEDPRPHIGDQFLQQSFEEARHQVNRAVNDTISQLFQRDRSRSPHPHELLRIFRFPSSDGREIARATEMIEQTLKIVMRHVESGMVFNLTTFSYQDLLSPEKLYLLRNLSGCLAHRRTVYCDDMCFHAKYRTIDGTCNNLRNPLWGASLTGFRRVLAPVYENGFNTPVGWSKTKRYHGFFKPSARLVSSRIISTEEVSPDHHCTHMLMQWGQFLDHDLDHALPSISSESFHDGVNCQRSCDYASPCFPIEIPPDDPRIRHHRCMEFTRSSGICGSGMTSVFFNTVLPREQINQLTSYIDASQVYGSSAGEMRLIRNLTHDNGQLRHGIFTSSGKPLMPFSEGAPVDCRRDLSESGIDCFLAGDIRANEQSGLTAMHMVWFREHNRIAEALRQINPHWDGETIFYEARKLEPRFNTSHIHTGYHIS
;
A
#
# COMPACT_ATOMS: atom_id res chain seq x y z
N MET A 1 -59.83 -42.53 -31.98
CA MET A 1 -59.50 -43.55 -30.95
C MET A 1 -58.23 -43.07 -30.26
N TYR A 2 -58.35 -42.27 -29.20
CA TYR A 2 -58.43 -42.68 -27.79
C TYR A 2 -57.19 -43.42 -27.26
N PHE A 3 -56.64 -42.84 -26.17
CA PHE A 3 -55.71 -43.37 -25.15
C PHE A 3 -54.28 -43.70 -25.63
N GLY A 4 -53.20 -43.45 -24.89
CA GLY A 4 -53.00 -43.09 -23.49
C GLY A 4 -51.63 -43.64 -23.06
N SER A 5 -50.76 -42.76 -22.58
CA SER A 5 -49.61 -42.95 -21.66
C SER A 5 -48.94 -44.35 -21.51
N MET A 6 -47.61 -44.42 -21.70
CA MET A 6 -46.62 -44.52 -20.60
C MET A 6 -45.16 -44.80 -21.10
N VAL A 7 -44.22 -44.07 -20.50
CA VAL A 7 -42.88 -44.49 -20.03
C VAL A 7 -41.71 -44.70 -21.03
N SER A 8 -40.77 -43.75 -20.90
CA SER A 8 -39.29 -43.76 -20.96
C SER A 8 -38.50 -44.60 -21.98
N GLY A 9 -37.63 -43.89 -22.71
CA GLY A 9 -36.19 -44.13 -22.63
C GLY A 9 -35.52 -44.81 -23.82
N GLY A 10 -34.67 -44.06 -24.52
CA GLY A 10 -33.43 -44.59 -25.08
C GLY A 10 -33.37 -44.84 -26.58
N GLN A 11 -32.66 -43.93 -27.25
CA GLN A 11 -31.65 -44.17 -28.29
C GLN A 11 -32.03 -44.87 -29.60
N GLY A 12 -31.59 -44.28 -30.73
CA GLY A 12 -31.48 -45.04 -31.98
C GLY A 12 -31.31 -44.21 -33.24
N SER A 13 -30.11 -43.66 -33.43
CA SER A 13 -29.38 -43.52 -34.72
C SER A 13 -30.18 -43.19 -36.00
N MET A 14 -29.96 -41.98 -36.52
CA MET A 14 -29.95 -41.73 -37.96
C MET A 14 -28.96 -40.59 -38.27
N ALA A 15 -27.82 -40.90 -38.89
CA ALA A 15 -27.05 -40.03 -39.80
C ALA A 15 -25.65 -40.59 -40.09
N LEU A 16 -25.53 -41.48 -41.07
CA LEU A 16 -24.27 -41.77 -41.74
C LEU A 16 -24.22 -41.01 -43.07
N ARG A 17 -23.19 -40.16 -43.23
CA ARG A 17 -22.56 -39.64 -44.48
C ARG A 17 -22.19 -38.14 -44.45
N VAL A 18 -21.54 -37.66 -43.38
CA VAL A 18 -20.52 -36.57 -43.46
C VAL A 18 -19.56 -36.70 -42.26
N SER A 19 -18.71 -37.73 -42.23
CA SER A 19 -17.82 -38.00 -41.08
C SER A 19 -16.33 -38.08 -41.45
N LEU A 20 -15.87 -37.27 -42.41
CA LEU A 20 -14.43 -37.20 -42.77
C LEU A 20 -13.88 -35.80 -43.04
N LEU A 21 -14.65 -34.74 -42.81
CA LEU A 21 -14.19 -33.34 -42.97
C LEU A 21 -14.28 -32.49 -41.69
N VAL A 22 -14.70 -33.08 -40.57
CA VAL A 22 -14.81 -32.38 -39.26
C VAL A 22 -13.62 -32.69 -38.33
N VAL A 23 -12.73 -33.62 -38.68
CA VAL A 23 -11.55 -33.98 -37.86
C VAL A 23 -10.27 -33.22 -38.25
N MET A 24 -10.28 -32.44 -39.35
CA MET A 24 -9.15 -31.61 -39.79
C MET A 24 -9.43 -30.10 -39.74
N LEU A 25 -10.32 -29.65 -38.84
CA LEU A 25 -10.51 -28.23 -38.48
C LEU A 25 -10.73 -28.02 -36.97
N GLY A 26 -10.33 -28.99 -36.14
CA GLY A 26 -10.41 -28.94 -34.68
C GLY A 26 -9.22 -28.27 -33.98
N ALA A 27 -8.41 -27.49 -34.70
CA ALA A 27 -7.28 -26.74 -34.14
C ALA A 27 -7.24 -25.30 -34.68
N ALA A 28 -8.40 -24.64 -34.77
CA ALA A 28 -8.39 -23.18 -34.77
C ALA A 28 -8.13 -22.76 -33.31
N ALA A 29 -6.89 -22.36 -33.03
CA ALA A 29 -6.50 -21.72 -31.78
C ALA A 29 -7.58 -20.70 -31.39
N ALA A 30 -8.34 -20.99 -30.34
CA ALA A 30 -9.20 -20.00 -29.72
C ALA A 30 -8.27 -18.84 -29.35
N ALA A 31 -8.36 -17.73 -30.09
CA ALA A 31 -7.54 -16.57 -29.84
C ALA A 31 -7.85 -16.11 -28.41
N VAL A 32 -6.99 -16.48 -27.46
CA VAL A 32 -7.11 -16.07 -26.06
C VAL A 32 -7.20 -14.56 -26.08
N ARG A 33 -8.38 -14.04 -25.74
CA ARG A 33 -8.66 -12.60 -25.76
C ARG A 33 -7.92 -11.94 -24.60
N CYS A 34 -7.74 -10.63 -24.72
CA CYS A 34 -7.15 -9.84 -23.63
C CYS A 34 -7.91 -10.12 -22.31
N PRO A 35 -7.22 -10.37 -21.18
CA PRO A 35 -7.91 -10.64 -19.93
C PRO A 35 -8.82 -9.46 -19.52
N PRO A 36 -10.00 -9.75 -18.95
CA PRO A 36 -10.89 -8.70 -18.45
C PRO A 36 -10.15 -7.87 -17.39
N LYS A 37 -10.16 -6.54 -17.55
CA LYS A 37 -9.45 -5.54 -16.74
C LYS A 37 -7.97 -5.29 -17.09
N CYS A 38 -7.34 -6.14 -17.91
CA CYS A 38 -6.00 -5.87 -18.41
C CYS A 38 -6.04 -5.02 -19.69
N LEU A 39 -5.02 -4.18 -19.89
CA LEU A 39 -4.80 -3.40 -21.10
C LEU A 39 -3.86 -4.16 -22.02
N CYS A 40 -4.36 -4.65 -23.16
CA CYS A 40 -3.52 -5.28 -24.18
C CYS A 40 -3.28 -4.31 -25.35
N PHE A 41 -2.03 -4.07 -25.68
CA PHE A 41 -1.63 -3.27 -26.82
C PHE A 41 -0.54 -4.00 -27.62
N ARG A 42 -0.86 -4.38 -28.87
CA ARG A 42 -0.02 -5.23 -29.73
C ARG A 42 0.31 -6.56 -29.04
N THR A 43 1.55 -6.72 -28.58
CA THR A 43 2.06 -7.90 -27.85
C THR A 43 2.33 -7.59 -26.38
N THR A 44 1.98 -6.40 -25.90
CA THR A 44 2.14 -6.00 -24.50
C THR A 44 0.82 -6.16 -23.76
N VAL A 45 0.85 -6.83 -22.62
CA VAL A 45 -0.30 -7.03 -21.73
C VAL A 45 0.01 -6.38 -20.38
N ARG A 46 -0.77 -5.35 -20.00
CA ARG A 46 -0.60 -4.63 -18.74
C ARG A 46 -1.79 -4.88 -17.81
N CYS A 47 -1.49 -5.47 -16.68
CA CYS A 47 -2.43 -5.90 -15.65
C CYS A 47 -2.09 -5.29 -14.29
N MET A 48 -1.48 -4.10 -14.24
CA MET A 48 -0.99 -3.47 -13.00
C MET A 48 -2.09 -2.77 -12.19
N PHE A 49 -1.93 -2.69 -10.86
CA PHE A 49 -2.86 -2.02 -9.93
C PHE A 49 -4.30 -2.57 -9.89
N LEU A 50 -4.50 -3.77 -10.41
CA LEU A 50 -5.83 -4.41 -10.51
C LEU A 50 -6.22 -5.20 -9.26
N GLY A 51 -5.34 -5.28 -8.26
CA GLY A 51 -5.54 -6.07 -7.05
C GLY A 51 -5.65 -7.57 -7.31
N LEU A 52 -5.07 -8.06 -8.42
CA LEU A 52 -5.14 -9.46 -8.84
C LEU A 52 -4.56 -10.36 -7.76
N LYS A 53 -5.29 -11.42 -7.40
CA LYS A 53 -4.80 -12.47 -6.49
C LYS A 53 -4.16 -13.64 -7.24
N ARG A 54 -4.48 -13.79 -8.53
CA ARG A 54 -4.00 -14.84 -9.44
C ARG A 54 -3.60 -14.23 -10.78
N ILE A 55 -2.72 -14.90 -11.49
CA ILE A 55 -2.23 -14.47 -12.81
C ILE A 55 -3.32 -14.78 -13.85
N PRO A 56 -3.74 -13.81 -14.69
CA PRO A 56 -4.72 -14.06 -15.73
C PRO A 56 -4.11 -14.88 -16.88
N HIS A 57 -4.97 -15.55 -17.66
CA HIS A 57 -4.57 -16.14 -18.94
C HIS A 57 -4.44 -15.02 -19.99
N VAL A 58 -3.31 -14.95 -20.68
CA VAL A 58 -2.99 -13.88 -21.63
C VAL A 58 -2.75 -14.43 -23.05
N PRO A 59 -2.85 -13.61 -24.11
CA PRO A 59 -2.61 -14.06 -25.47
C PRO A 59 -1.21 -14.70 -25.65
N PRO A 60 -1.07 -15.82 -26.38
CA PRO A 60 0.23 -16.50 -26.60
C PRO A 60 1.32 -15.63 -27.23
N LYS A 61 0.92 -14.67 -28.07
CA LYS A 61 1.81 -13.70 -28.74
C LYS A 61 2.35 -12.59 -27.82
N THR A 62 2.16 -12.69 -26.52
CA THR A 62 2.57 -11.66 -25.56
C THR A 62 4.10 -11.61 -25.45
N THR A 63 4.70 -10.44 -25.68
CA THR A 63 6.14 -10.19 -25.53
C THR A 63 6.48 -9.44 -24.24
N ILE A 64 5.53 -8.71 -23.66
CA ILE A 64 5.69 -8.01 -22.37
C ILE A 64 4.45 -8.24 -21.52
N LEU A 65 4.63 -8.74 -20.29
CA LEU A 65 3.56 -8.96 -19.33
C LEU A 65 3.84 -8.17 -18.04
N ASP A 66 3.07 -7.11 -17.80
CA ASP A 66 3.18 -6.26 -16.62
C ASP A 66 2.10 -6.60 -15.58
N LEU A 67 2.49 -7.27 -14.49
CA LEU A 67 1.63 -7.71 -13.39
C LEU A 67 1.97 -6.98 -12.07
N ARG A 68 2.65 -5.84 -12.12
CA ARG A 68 3.13 -5.12 -10.93
C ARG A 68 2.00 -4.53 -10.10
N PHE A 69 2.27 -4.29 -8.81
CA PHE A 69 1.34 -3.63 -7.88
C PHE A 69 -0.01 -4.35 -7.76
N ASN A 70 0.04 -5.68 -7.64
CA ASN A 70 -1.12 -6.54 -7.42
C ASN A 70 -1.01 -7.26 -6.05
N LYS A 71 -1.85 -8.27 -5.83
CA LYS A 71 -1.91 -9.07 -4.60
C LYS A 71 -1.62 -10.55 -4.88
N ILE A 72 -0.84 -10.84 -5.93
CA ILE A 72 -0.54 -12.21 -6.37
C ILE A 72 0.32 -12.88 -5.31
N ARG A 73 -0.09 -14.06 -4.82
CA ARG A 73 0.60 -14.79 -3.75
C ARG A 73 1.45 -15.95 -4.23
N SER A 74 1.17 -16.48 -5.42
CA SER A 74 1.89 -17.60 -6.01
C SER A 74 1.79 -17.57 -7.53
N ILE A 75 2.75 -18.23 -8.18
CA ILE A 75 2.79 -18.47 -9.62
C ILE A 75 2.48 -19.95 -9.83
N PRO A 76 1.29 -20.31 -10.35
CA PRO A 76 0.94 -21.71 -10.60
C PRO A 76 1.91 -22.36 -11.58
N THR A 77 2.18 -23.66 -11.39
CA THR A 77 3.03 -24.45 -12.29
C THR A 77 2.44 -24.46 -13.71
N ASN A 78 3.30 -24.30 -14.71
CA ASN A 78 2.96 -24.30 -16.14
C ASN A 78 1.97 -23.20 -16.56
N HIS A 79 1.75 -22.18 -15.74
CA HIS A 79 0.83 -21.08 -16.06
C HIS A 79 1.24 -20.30 -17.32
N PHE A 80 2.55 -20.26 -17.60
CA PHE A 80 3.12 -19.52 -18.73
C PHE A 80 3.52 -20.38 -19.92
N LYS A 81 3.15 -21.68 -19.93
CA LYS A 81 3.63 -22.67 -20.91
C LYS A 81 3.43 -22.26 -22.38
N ASP A 82 2.41 -21.45 -22.65
CA ASP A 82 2.01 -21.04 -24.00
C ASP A 82 2.62 -19.67 -24.42
N LEU A 83 3.42 -19.02 -23.55
CA LEU A 83 3.96 -17.67 -23.77
C LEU A 83 5.39 -17.66 -24.33
N LYS A 84 5.62 -18.43 -25.40
CA LYS A 84 6.95 -18.66 -25.99
C LYS A 84 7.68 -17.40 -26.51
N HIS A 85 6.97 -16.29 -26.64
CA HIS A 85 7.53 -15.02 -27.13
C HIS A 85 7.73 -13.97 -26.02
N LEU A 86 7.50 -14.31 -24.75
CA LEU A 86 7.57 -13.35 -23.66
C LEU A 86 9.02 -12.97 -23.36
N HIS A 87 9.39 -11.70 -23.56
CA HIS A 87 10.73 -11.16 -23.31
C HIS A 87 10.84 -10.49 -21.94
N THR A 88 9.76 -9.88 -21.47
CA THR A 88 9.73 -9.13 -20.19
C THR A 88 8.55 -9.56 -19.34
N LEU A 89 8.83 -10.00 -18.11
CA LEU A 89 7.83 -10.34 -17.11
C LEU A 89 8.03 -9.49 -15.86
N LEU A 90 7.04 -8.66 -15.54
CA LEU A 90 7.08 -7.78 -14.37
C LEU A 90 6.11 -8.26 -13.29
N LEU A 91 6.63 -8.79 -12.20
CA LEU A 91 5.87 -9.34 -11.06
C LEU A 91 6.18 -8.62 -9.74
N ASN A 92 6.97 -7.54 -9.76
CA ASN A 92 7.35 -6.79 -8.56
C ASN A 92 6.19 -6.02 -7.90
N ASN A 93 6.30 -5.71 -6.61
CA ASN A 93 5.22 -5.16 -5.79
C ASN A 93 3.97 -6.07 -5.75
N ASN A 94 4.18 -7.35 -5.43
CA ASN A 94 3.12 -8.33 -5.20
C ASN A 94 3.29 -8.97 -3.80
N HIS A 95 2.68 -10.13 -3.56
CA HIS A 95 2.75 -10.87 -2.31
C HIS A 95 3.27 -12.30 -2.51
N ILE A 96 4.10 -12.52 -3.52
CA ILE A 96 4.61 -13.86 -3.86
C ILE A 96 5.54 -14.32 -2.75
N THR A 97 5.31 -15.52 -2.21
CA THR A 97 6.09 -16.06 -1.08
C THR A 97 7.05 -17.19 -1.43
N ARG A 98 6.79 -17.90 -2.53
CA ARG A 98 7.58 -19.06 -2.99
C ARG A 98 7.65 -19.07 -4.52
N LEU A 99 8.80 -19.45 -5.05
CA LEU A 99 9.00 -19.82 -6.46
C LEU A 99 9.21 -21.34 -6.50
N GLN A 100 8.33 -22.06 -7.18
CA GLN A 100 8.34 -23.52 -7.25
C GLN A 100 8.68 -23.99 -8.66
N ASN A 101 9.15 -25.24 -8.79
CA ASN A 101 9.50 -25.81 -10.09
C ASN A 101 8.32 -25.74 -11.07
N GLY A 102 8.62 -25.30 -12.29
CA GLY A 102 7.66 -25.02 -13.35
C GLY A 102 6.84 -23.72 -13.19
N SER A 103 7.13 -22.84 -12.22
CA SER A 103 6.53 -21.50 -12.14
C SER A 103 6.79 -20.66 -13.41
N PHE A 104 7.91 -20.88 -14.10
CA PHE A 104 8.31 -20.14 -15.31
C PHE A 104 8.42 -21.02 -16.56
N SER A 105 7.83 -22.24 -16.54
CA SER A 105 7.91 -23.15 -17.69
C SER A 105 7.24 -22.55 -18.94
N GLY A 106 7.89 -22.74 -20.09
CA GLY A 106 7.52 -22.23 -21.41
C GLY A 106 7.98 -20.79 -21.71
N LEU A 107 8.77 -20.17 -20.83
CA LEU A 107 9.30 -18.81 -21.01
C LEU A 107 10.70 -18.77 -21.66
N GLU A 108 10.91 -19.57 -22.70
CA GLU A 108 12.20 -19.76 -23.39
C GLU A 108 12.79 -18.46 -23.99
N ALA A 109 11.97 -17.46 -24.29
CA ALA A 109 12.41 -16.17 -24.85
C ALA A 109 12.65 -15.07 -23.79
N LEU A 110 12.49 -15.37 -22.50
CA LEU A 110 12.49 -14.37 -21.44
C LEU A 110 13.89 -13.81 -21.21
N ARG A 111 14.01 -12.46 -21.26
CA ARG A 111 15.26 -11.72 -21.04
C ARG A 111 15.27 -10.96 -19.72
N TYR A 112 14.11 -10.45 -19.29
CA TYR A 112 13.99 -9.58 -18.12
C TYR A 112 12.90 -10.07 -17.16
N LEU A 113 13.30 -10.44 -15.94
CA LEU A 113 12.39 -10.94 -14.90
C LEU A 113 12.46 -10.08 -13.64
N TYR A 114 11.36 -9.38 -13.34
CA TYR A 114 11.26 -8.51 -12.17
C TYR A 114 10.41 -9.12 -11.06
N LEU A 115 11.04 -9.49 -9.94
CA LEU A 115 10.41 -10.13 -8.77
C LEU A 115 10.62 -9.35 -7.46
N TYR A 116 11.25 -8.17 -7.52
CA TYR A 116 11.57 -7.35 -6.34
C TYR A 116 10.33 -6.82 -5.60
N LYS A 117 10.48 -6.42 -4.32
CA LYS A 117 9.35 -5.97 -3.48
C LYS A 117 8.19 -6.98 -3.45
N ASN A 118 8.52 -8.25 -3.22
CA ASN A 118 7.57 -9.33 -2.92
C ASN A 118 7.83 -9.82 -1.48
N ARG A 119 7.47 -11.07 -1.17
CA ARG A 119 7.72 -11.71 0.14
C ARG A 119 8.38 -13.08 -0.04
N ILE A 120 9.21 -13.22 -1.09
CA ILE A 120 9.77 -14.52 -1.51
C ILE A 120 10.74 -14.98 -0.43
N ARG A 121 10.49 -16.17 0.14
CA ARG A 121 11.31 -16.81 1.18
C ARG A 121 12.05 -18.05 0.67
N VAL A 122 11.48 -18.72 -0.33
CA VAL A 122 11.95 -20.00 -0.86
C VAL A 122 11.97 -19.94 -2.39
N ILE A 123 13.08 -20.40 -2.98
CA ILE A 123 13.29 -20.62 -4.41
C ILE A 123 13.74 -22.07 -4.56
N GLU A 124 12.97 -22.90 -5.26
CA GLU A 124 13.35 -24.29 -5.57
C GLU A 124 14.45 -24.33 -6.66
N SER A 125 15.35 -25.31 -6.60
CA SER A 125 16.59 -25.40 -7.40
C SER A 125 16.40 -25.33 -8.92
N GLN A 126 15.29 -25.85 -9.44
CA GLN A 126 15.08 -25.97 -10.89
C GLN A 126 14.10 -24.93 -11.45
N VAL A 127 13.72 -23.92 -10.65
CA VAL A 127 12.68 -22.97 -11.06
C VAL A 127 13.04 -22.13 -12.29
N PHE A 128 14.34 -21.94 -12.56
CA PHE A 128 14.86 -21.16 -13.68
C PHE A 128 15.46 -22.00 -14.81
N GLN A 129 15.32 -23.33 -14.78
CA GLN A 129 16.01 -24.26 -15.68
C GLN A 129 15.76 -24.00 -17.18
N GLU A 130 14.58 -23.52 -17.55
CA GLU A 130 14.18 -23.24 -18.95
C GLU A 130 14.48 -21.79 -19.42
N LEU A 131 15.14 -20.97 -18.59
CA LEU A 131 15.35 -19.54 -18.86
C LEU A 131 16.75 -19.23 -19.41
N ASP A 132 17.23 -20.02 -20.38
CA ASP A 132 18.59 -19.91 -20.93
C ASP A 132 18.90 -18.54 -21.56
N LYS A 133 17.89 -17.81 -22.05
CA LYS A 133 17.98 -16.44 -22.61
C LYS A 133 17.91 -15.31 -21.58
N LEU A 134 17.77 -15.61 -20.29
CA LEU A 134 17.57 -14.58 -19.28
C LEU A 134 18.83 -13.73 -19.10
N GLU A 135 18.69 -12.42 -19.31
CA GLU A 135 19.79 -11.44 -19.21
C GLU A 135 19.79 -10.76 -17.83
N GLN A 136 18.61 -10.51 -17.23
CA GLN A 136 18.51 -9.75 -15.97
C GLN A 136 17.44 -10.31 -15.04
N LEU A 137 17.85 -10.57 -13.79
CA LEU A 137 17.02 -11.12 -12.73
C LEU A 137 17.03 -10.22 -11.49
N TYR A 138 15.85 -9.75 -11.09
CA TYR A 138 15.67 -8.83 -9.97
C TYR A 138 14.91 -9.47 -8.81
N LEU A 139 15.62 -9.85 -7.75
CA LEU A 139 15.08 -10.51 -6.55
C LEU A 139 15.22 -9.70 -5.25
N HIS A 140 15.79 -8.49 -5.31
CA HIS A 140 15.96 -7.59 -4.17
C HIS A 140 14.66 -7.15 -3.47
N PHE A 141 14.72 -6.67 -2.22
CA PHE A 141 13.55 -6.35 -1.39
C PHE A 141 12.56 -7.53 -1.28
N ASN A 142 13.07 -8.69 -0.88
CA ASN A 142 12.30 -9.89 -0.58
C ASN A 142 12.71 -10.43 0.82
N ASP A 143 12.26 -11.61 1.18
CA ASP A 143 12.53 -12.26 2.47
C ASP A 143 13.43 -13.50 2.33
N LEU A 144 14.28 -13.56 1.29
CA LEU A 144 15.06 -14.75 0.97
C LEU A 144 16.17 -14.95 2.00
N ALA A 145 16.15 -16.08 2.71
CA ALA A 145 17.16 -16.42 3.73
C ALA A 145 18.26 -17.36 3.22
N THR A 146 17.92 -18.22 2.25
CA THR A 146 18.83 -19.17 1.59
C THR A 146 18.27 -19.60 0.23
N PHE A 147 19.07 -20.32 -0.57
CA PHE A 147 18.68 -20.99 -1.81
C PHE A 147 19.65 -22.18 -2.06
N GLU A 148 19.40 -23.03 -3.05
CA GLU A 148 20.25 -24.20 -3.37
C GLU A 148 21.40 -23.81 -4.33
N ALA A 149 22.54 -24.50 -4.28
CA ALA A 149 23.73 -24.12 -5.04
C ALA A 149 23.53 -24.12 -6.57
N ASP A 150 22.66 -24.98 -7.09
CA ASP A 150 22.35 -25.10 -8.50
C ASP A 150 21.21 -24.19 -8.97
N THR A 151 20.60 -23.39 -8.07
CA THR A 151 19.44 -22.51 -8.38
C THR A 151 19.64 -21.65 -9.63
N PHE A 152 20.86 -21.15 -9.87
CA PHE A 152 21.20 -20.28 -11.00
C PHE A 152 22.06 -20.95 -12.07
N SER A 153 22.29 -22.27 -11.97
CA SER A 153 23.24 -23.01 -12.81
C SER A 153 22.93 -22.96 -14.32
N ASN A 154 21.65 -22.87 -14.70
CA ASN A 154 21.17 -22.92 -16.08
C ASN A 154 20.89 -21.54 -16.70
N LEU A 155 21.64 -20.51 -16.32
CA LEU A 155 21.44 -19.13 -16.78
C LEU A 155 22.70 -18.56 -17.47
N PRO A 156 23.14 -19.11 -18.61
CA PRO A 156 24.42 -18.78 -19.23
C PRO A 156 24.51 -17.33 -19.75
N ASN A 157 23.37 -16.71 -20.08
CA ASN A 157 23.30 -15.33 -20.58
C ASN A 157 23.04 -14.27 -19.49
N LEU A 158 23.00 -14.66 -18.21
CA LEU A 158 22.62 -13.75 -17.14
C LEU A 158 23.72 -12.72 -16.87
N GLU A 159 23.45 -11.47 -17.22
CA GLU A 159 24.36 -10.35 -17.04
C GLU A 159 24.19 -9.66 -15.68
N ARG A 160 22.97 -9.64 -15.14
CA ARG A 160 22.64 -8.89 -13.91
C ARG A 160 21.80 -9.71 -12.96
N LEU A 161 22.31 -9.88 -11.74
CA LEU A 161 21.63 -10.57 -10.65
C LEU A 161 21.57 -9.69 -9.41
N PHE A 162 20.36 -9.27 -9.01
CA PHE A 162 20.15 -8.40 -7.85
C PHE A 162 19.44 -9.13 -6.71
N LEU A 163 20.19 -9.41 -5.64
CA LEU A 163 19.76 -10.11 -4.42
C LEU A 163 19.86 -9.26 -3.14
N HIS A 164 20.34 -8.00 -3.22
CA HIS A 164 20.40 -7.06 -2.09
C HIS A 164 19.05 -6.82 -1.39
N ASN A 165 19.04 -6.36 -0.14
CA ASN A 165 17.80 -6.20 0.66
C ASN A 165 16.98 -7.50 0.74
N ASN A 166 17.67 -8.59 1.11
CA ASN A 166 17.06 -9.87 1.48
C ASN A 166 17.57 -10.24 2.89
N ARG A 167 17.42 -11.51 3.29
CA ARG A 167 17.83 -12.02 4.61
C ARG A 167 18.94 -13.08 4.49
N LEU A 168 19.71 -13.06 3.41
CA LEU A 168 20.74 -14.05 3.17
C LEU A 168 21.82 -13.94 4.23
N GLN A 169 22.03 -15.01 4.99
CA GLN A 169 23.16 -15.12 5.91
C GLN A 169 24.35 -15.81 5.25
N ARG A 170 24.09 -16.78 4.38
CA ARG A 170 25.10 -17.52 3.64
C ARG A 170 24.72 -17.60 2.17
N VAL A 171 25.73 -17.80 1.33
CA VAL A 171 25.57 -18.11 -0.08
C VAL A 171 26.14 -19.52 -0.29
N PRO A 172 25.36 -20.47 -0.85
CA PRO A 172 25.85 -21.81 -1.11
C PRO A 172 27.09 -21.79 -2.00
N GLN A 173 28.06 -22.66 -1.68
CA GLN A 173 29.30 -22.75 -2.43
C GLN A 173 29.04 -23.07 -3.90
N GLY A 174 29.70 -22.34 -4.80
CA GLY A 174 29.56 -22.55 -6.24
C GLY A 174 28.30 -21.95 -6.87
N ALA A 175 27.42 -21.30 -6.09
CA ALA A 175 26.13 -20.75 -6.56
C ALA A 175 26.19 -19.87 -7.81
N PHE A 176 27.33 -19.24 -8.07
CA PHE A 176 27.52 -18.31 -9.19
C PHE A 176 28.65 -18.73 -10.15
N ALA A 177 29.25 -19.91 -9.94
CA ALA A 177 30.42 -20.34 -10.68
C ALA A 177 30.15 -20.44 -12.20
N ASN A 178 28.95 -20.90 -12.57
CA ASN A 178 28.55 -21.14 -13.96
C ASN A 178 27.98 -19.89 -14.68
N LEU A 179 27.88 -18.74 -14.01
CA LEU A 179 27.34 -17.51 -14.59
C LEU A 179 28.41 -16.73 -15.37
N GLN A 180 28.75 -17.20 -16.57
CA GLN A 180 29.87 -16.66 -17.37
C GLN A 180 29.62 -15.25 -17.91
N ALA A 181 28.37 -14.89 -18.21
CA ALA A 181 28.01 -13.57 -18.73
C ALA A 181 27.83 -12.50 -17.63
N LEU A 182 28.00 -12.85 -16.35
CA LEU A 182 27.65 -11.98 -15.23
C LEU A 182 28.52 -10.72 -15.18
N ARG A 183 27.91 -9.56 -15.35
CA ARG A 183 28.56 -8.24 -15.29
C ARG A 183 28.27 -7.48 -14.01
N ARG A 184 27.14 -7.77 -13.35
CA ARG A 184 26.76 -7.09 -12.10
C ARG A 184 26.03 -8.01 -11.12
N LEU A 185 26.56 -8.11 -9.92
CA LEU A 185 26.00 -8.87 -8.80
C LEU A 185 25.82 -7.95 -7.58
N ARG A 186 24.60 -7.90 -7.02
CA ARG A 186 24.30 -7.10 -5.82
C ARG A 186 23.81 -8.02 -4.71
N LEU A 187 24.60 -8.14 -3.65
CA LEU A 187 24.36 -8.94 -2.44
C LEU A 187 24.42 -8.11 -1.15
N ASP A 188 24.80 -6.83 -1.23
CA ASP A 188 24.81 -5.88 -0.13
C ASP A 188 23.43 -5.76 0.58
N SER A 189 23.40 -5.19 1.79
CA SER A 189 22.15 -5.09 2.57
C SER A 189 21.47 -6.45 2.77
N ASN A 190 22.25 -7.50 2.97
CA ASN A 190 21.85 -8.82 3.47
C ASN A 190 22.51 -9.06 4.83
N ALA A 191 22.15 -10.15 5.50
CA ALA A 191 22.72 -10.53 6.80
C ALA A 191 23.97 -11.42 6.67
N LEU A 192 24.81 -11.17 5.66
CA LEU A 192 25.93 -12.07 5.30
C LEU A 192 26.89 -12.29 6.48
N VAL A 193 27.07 -13.56 6.83
CA VAL A 193 28.03 -14.03 7.83
C VAL A 193 29.33 -14.34 7.10
N CYS A 194 30.31 -13.47 7.28
CA CYS A 194 31.65 -13.60 6.73
C CYS A 194 32.51 -14.48 7.64
N ASP A 195 32.10 -15.73 7.76
CA ASP A 195 32.85 -16.84 8.34
C ASP A 195 33.57 -17.64 7.23
N CYS A 196 34.29 -18.69 7.61
CA CYS A 196 35.02 -19.52 6.67
C CYS A 196 34.18 -20.05 5.50
N GLN A 197 32.87 -20.25 5.69
CA GLN A 197 31.97 -20.76 4.65
C GLN A 197 31.71 -19.75 3.53
N LEU A 198 31.93 -18.45 3.76
CA LEU A 198 31.74 -17.41 2.75
C LEU A 198 33.05 -16.98 2.06
N MET A 199 34.20 -17.52 2.49
CA MET A 199 35.51 -17.19 1.96
C MET A 199 35.65 -17.47 0.45
N TRP A 200 35.07 -18.56 -0.04
CA TRP A 200 35.07 -18.89 -1.48
C TRP A 200 34.43 -17.76 -2.31
N LEU A 201 33.37 -17.13 -1.79
CA LEU A 201 32.67 -16.05 -2.50
C LEU A 201 33.55 -14.81 -2.52
N ALA A 202 34.21 -14.47 -1.41
CA ALA A 202 35.16 -13.37 -1.37
C ALA A 202 36.28 -13.56 -2.41
N ASN A 203 36.82 -14.78 -2.52
CA ASN A 203 37.88 -15.12 -3.48
C ASN A 203 37.38 -15.08 -4.93
N MET A 204 36.21 -15.65 -5.22
CA MET A 204 35.56 -15.54 -6.54
C MET A 204 35.33 -14.07 -6.95
N VAL A 205 34.90 -13.23 -6.01
CA VAL A 205 34.64 -11.81 -6.27
C VAL A 205 35.94 -11.06 -6.56
N LYS A 206 37.03 -11.34 -5.83
CA LYS A 206 38.36 -10.77 -6.12
C LYS A 206 38.87 -11.19 -7.50
N GLU A 207 38.73 -12.47 -7.85
CA GLU A 207 39.14 -13.00 -9.16
C GLU A 207 38.37 -12.33 -10.31
N LYS A 208 37.04 -12.19 -10.17
CA LYS A 208 36.17 -11.60 -11.20
C LYS A 208 36.03 -10.07 -11.10
N GLN A 209 36.78 -9.38 -10.24
CA GLN A 209 36.57 -7.93 -9.97
C GLN A 209 36.74 -7.02 -11.20
N HIS A 210 37.51 -7.46 -12.19
CA HIS A 210 37.77 -6.71 -13.42
C HIS A 210 36.68 -6.89 -14.49
N THR A 211 35.89 -7.95 -14.40
CA THR A 211 34.86 -8.33 -15.38
C THR A 211 33.44 -8.20 -14.83
N THR A 212 33.28 -8.38 -13.52
CA THR A 212 31.99 -8.35 -12.82
C THR A 212 32.02 -7.33 -11.69
N GLN A 213 31.10 -6.36 -11.72
CA GLN A 213 30.90 -5.44 -10.61
C GLN A 213 30.08 -6.12 -9.51
N VAL A 214 30.71 -6.39 -8.37
CA VAL A 214 30.04 -7.01 -7.21
C VAL A 214 29.92 -6.01 -6.06
N ALA A 215 28.75 -5.93 -5.45
CA ALA A 215 28.57 -5.27 -4.15
C ALA A 215 28.10 -6.31 -3.14
N ALA A 216 28.93 -6.61 -2.15
CA ALA A 216 28.64 -7.55 -1.07
C ALA A 216 29.34 -7.09 0.20
N THR A 217 28.58 -6.86 1.26
CA THR A 217 29.08 -6.35 2.54
C THR A 217 28.76 -7.32 3.65
N CYS A 218 29.72 -7.55 4.53
CA CYS A 218 29.53 -8.38 5.72
C CYS A 218 28.57 -7.71 6.70
N GLN A 219 27.72 -8.50 7.33
CA GLN A 219 26.90 -8.08 8.46
C GLN A 219 27.39 -8.71 9.77
N PHE A 220 27.89 -9.95 9.68
CA PHE A 220 28.50 -10.67 10.79
C PHE A 220 29.86 -11.25 10.36
N PRO A 221 30.78 -11.54 11.29
CA PRO A 221 30.75 -11.12 12.70
C PRO A 221 30.82 -9.58 12.83
N SER A 222 30.46 -9.03 13.98
CA SER A 222 30.38 -7.57 14.22
C SER A 222 31.69 -6.83 13.87
N VAL A 223 32.84 -7.49 14.06
CA VAL A 223 34.17 -6.95 13.72
C VAL A 223 34.34 -6.68 12.21
N LEU A 224 33.62 -7.42 11.36
CA LEU A 224 33.65 -7.26 9.90
C LEU A 224 32.42 -6.51 9.37
N GLN A 225 31.50 -6.07 10.23
CA GLN A 225 30.25 -5.43 9.81
C GLN A 225 30.51 -4.21 8.92
N GLY A 226 29.83 -4.14 7.77
CA GLY A 226 29.97 -3.08 6.77
C GLY A 226 31.19 -3.21 5.85
N LYS A 227 32.15 -4.10 6.14
CA LYS A 227 33.30 -4.33 5.25
C LYS A 227 32.87 -5.01 3.96
N SER A 228 33.46 -4.61 2.84
CA SER A 228 33.24 -5.24 1.53
C SER A 228 34.00 -6.56 1.44
N LEU A 229 33.39 -7.60 0.85
CA LEU A 229 34.06 -8.89 0.61
C LEU A 229 35.34 -8.73 -0.23
N THR A 230 35.38 -7.75 -1.15
CA THR A 230 36.58 -7.45 -1.95
C THR A 230 37.77 -6.96 -1.13
N SER A 231 37.53 -6.44 0.08
CA SER A 231 38.56 -5.84 0.93
C SER A 231 39.10 -6.76 2.03
N LEU A 232 38.52 -7.95 2.19
CA LEU A 232 38.87 -8.88 3.25
C LEU A 232 39.99 -9.84 2.83
N ASN A 233 40.89 -10.13 3.74
CA ASN A 233 41.90 -11.18 3.59
C ASN A 233 41.40 -12.52 4.16
N ASP A 234 41.93 -13.64 3.66
CA ASP A 234 41.48 -14.99 4.02
C ASP A 234 41.60 -15.29 5.53
N SER A 235 42.59 -14.69 6.20
CA SER A 235 42.77 -14.81 7.65
C SER A 235 41.66 -14.15 8.49
N GLU A 236 40.90 -13.20 7.93
CA GLU A 236 39.82 -12.51 8.65
C GLU A 236 38.56 -13.37 8.80
N PHE A 237 38.43 -14.49 8.09
CA PHE A 237 37.26 -15.37 8.11
C PHE A 237 37.27 -16.44 9.25
N GLU A 238 38.30 -16.44 10.11
CA GLU A 238 38.42 -17.31 11.31
C GLU A 238 38.15 -18.83 11.08
N CYS A 239 38.69 -19.44 10.03
CA CYS A 239 38.54 -20.88 9.74
C CYS A 239 39.13 -21.79 10.85
N ARG A 240 38.33 -22.68 11.45
CA ARG A 240 38.72 -23.42 12.68
C ARG A 240 39.24 -24.85 12.52
N GLY A 241 39.37 -25.45 11.34
CA GLY A 241 40.03 -26.76 11.31
C GLY A 241 40.17 -27.46 9.97
N LYS A 242 41.35 -28.07 9.78
CA LYS A 242 41.57 -29.10 8.76
C LYS A 242 40.59 -30.27 8.98
N PRO A 243 40.23 -31.01 7.92
CA PRO A 243 39.34 -32.15 8.05
C PRO A 243 39.91 -33.18 9.03
N PHE A 244 39.06 -33.81 9.83
CA PHE A 244 39.42 -35.00 10.61
C PHE A 244 38.28 -36.01 10.62
N ILE A 245 38.63 -37.29 10.75
CA ILE A 245 37.67 -38.39 10.67
C ILE A 245 37.19 -38.70 12.09
N LYS A 246 35.88 -38.51 12.35
CA LYS A 246 35.24 -38.90 13.62
C LYS A 246 35.06 -40.41 13.69
N GLU A 247 34.63 -41.00 12.58
CA GLU A 247 34.35 -42.42 12.46
C GLU A 247 34.78 -42.87 11.06
N GLY A 248 35.81 -43.71 10.99
CA GLY A 248 36.33 -44.25 9.74
C GLY A 248 35.78 -45.65 9.46
N PRO A 249 36.00 -46.18 8.25
CA PRO A 249 35.41 -47.45 7.86
C PRO A 249 35.97 -48.63 8.65
N THR A 250 35.14 -49.67 8.72
CA THR A 250 35.42 -50.98 9.33
C THR A 250 35.26 -52.06 8.27
N ASP A 251 35.92 -53.19 8.47
CA ASP A 251 35.79 -54.35 7.58
C ASP A 251 34.33 -54.83 7.54
N VAL A 252 33.89 -55.28 6.37
CA VAL A 252 32.52 -55.72 6.10
C VAL A 252 32.56 -57.09 5.44
N ASP A 253 31.89 -58.06 6.06
CA ASP A 253 31.57 -59.34 5.41
C ASP A 253 30.25 -59.17 4.65
N VAL A 254 30.21 -59.58 3.38
CA VAL A 254 29.06 -59.37 2.50
C VAL A 254 28.64 -60.64 1.78
N LYS A 255 27.33 -60.82 1.65
CA LYS A 255 26.70 -61.79 0.77
C LYS A 255 26.47 -61.16 -0.61
N PHE A 256 26.88 -61.85 -1.68
CA PHE A 256 26.66 -61.37 -3.06
C PHE A 256 25.17 -61.14 -3.36
N GLY A 257 24.88 -60.03 -4.04
CA GLY A 257 23.53 -59.53 -4.30
C GLY A 257 22.91 -58.75 -3.13
N GLY A 258 23.63 -58.57 -2.02
CA GLY A 258 23.23 -57.76 -0.87
C GLY A 258 23.62 -56.29 -1.00
N THR A 259 23.52 -55.55 0.11
CA THR A 259 23.95 -54.15 0.21
C THR A 259 25.01 -54.03 1.30
N ALA A 260 26.11 -53.31 1.03
CA ALA A 260 27.17 -53.05 1.98
C ALA A 260 27.33 -51.56 2.30
N TYR A 261 27.84 -51.26 3.49
CA TYR A 261 28.04 -49.89 3.97
C TYR A 261 29.45 -49.70 4.53
N PHE A 262 30.16 -48.67 4.08
CA PHE A 262 31.40 -48.20 4.68
C PHE A 262 31.21 -46.80 5.25
N THR A 263 31.26 -46.67 6.57
CA THR A 263 31.07 -45.38 7.26
C THR A 263 32.31 -44.50 7.15
N CYS A 264 32.13 -43.22 6.81
CA CYS A 264 33.18 -42.21 6.88
C CYS A 264 32.60 -40.87 7.35
N LYS A 265 32.41 -40.74 8.66
CA LYS A 265 31.91 -39.49 9.26
C LYS A 265 33.08 -38.57 9.54
N VAL A 266 33.03 -37.38 8.95
CA VAL A 266 34.12 -36.40 9.03
C VAL A 266 33.63 -35.09 9.62
N ASP A 267 34.52 -34.42 10.35
CA ASP A 267 34.34 -33.04 10.81
C ASP A 267 35.39 -32.15 10.17
N GLY A 268 35.11 -30.86 10.14
CA GLY A 268 36.02 -29.83 9.69
C GLY A 268 35.27 -28.53 9.48
N ASP A 269 36.00 -27.42 9.51
CA ASP A 269 35.42 -26.10 9.29
C ASP A 269 36.22 -25.39 8.19
N PRO A 270 35.67 -25.27 6.96
CA PRO A 270 34.31 -25.63 6.52
C PRO A 270 34.08 -27.14 6.43
N GLN A 271 32.82 -27.56 6.34
CA GLN A 271 32.42 -28.98 6.21
C GLN A 271 33.20 -29.65 5.06
N PRO A 272 33.95 -30.75 5.32
CA PRO A 272 34.76 -31.40 4.30
C PRO A 272 33.95 -32.19 3.27
N GLU A 273 34.41 -32.22 2.02
CA GLU A 273 33.92 -33.08 0.95
C GLU A 273 34.59 -34.47 1.05
N VAL A 274 33.82 -35.55 0.91
CA VAL A 274 34.31 -36.93 1.06
C VAL A 274 34.38 -37.64 -0.29
N VAL A 275 35.55 -38.19 -0.61
CA VAL A 275 35.80 -39.01 -1.80
C VAL A 275 36.20 -40.42 -1.36
N TRP A 276 35.64 -41.44 -2.01
CA TRP A 276 35.97 -42.84 -1.73
C TRP A 276 36.90 -43.45 -2.79
N PHE A 277 37.76 -44.34 -2.32
CA PHE A 277 38.68 -45.12 -3.14
C PHE A 277 38.40 -46.61 -2.94
N HIS A 278 38.30 -47.36 -4.03
CA HIS A 278 38.32 -48.82 -4.04
C HIS A 278 39.63 -49.28 -4.69
N ASN A 279 40.43 -50.06 -3.96
CA ASN A 279 41.74 -50.52 -4.43
C ASN A 279 42.67 -49.41 -4.98
N ASN A 280 42.58 -48.20 -4.37
CA ASN A 280 43.27 -46.96 -4.75
C ASN A 280 42.75 -46.23 -6.00
N GLU A 281 41.67 -46.69 -6.61
CA GLU A 281 40.99 -45.97 -7.69
C GLU A 281 39.79 -45.19 -7.12
N VAL A 282 39.56 -43.97 -7.63
CA VAL A 282 38.43 -43.13 -7.20
C VAL A 282 37.13 -43.78 -7.64
N ILE A 283 36.21 -43.97 -6.70
CA ILE A 283 34.86 -44.45 -7.01
C ILE A 283 34.07 -43.29 -7.63
N GLY A 284 33.64 -43.45 -8.87
CA GLY A 284 32.72 -42.53 -9.54
C GLY A 284 31.27 -42.81 -9.16
N ASP A 285 30.48 -41.75 -9.01
CA ASP A 285 29.04 -41.83 -8.73
C ASP A 285 28.33 -42.64 -9.84
N ASN A 286 27.68 -43.74 -9.46
CA ASN A 286 26.96 -44.61 -10.40
C ASN A 286 25.78 -45.30 -9.70
N GLU A 287 24.91 -46.00 -10.46
CA GLU A 287 23.68 -46.58 -9.92
C GLU A 287 23.89 -47.59 -8.77
N ARG A 288 25.09 -48.19 -8.62
CA ARG A 288 25.40 -49.16 -7.54
C ARG A 288 26.12 -48.53 -6.35
N TYR A 289 26.94 -47.50 -6.57
CA TYR A 289 27.75 -46.86 -5.53
C TYR A 289 27.17 -45.49 -5.19
N ASN A 290 26.65 -45.34 -3.98
CA ASN A 290 26.01 -44.12 -3.51
C ASN A 290 26.71 -43.60 -2.25
N ILE A 291 27.16 -42.35 -2.24
CA ILE A 291 27.72 -41.71 -1.05
C ILE A 291 26.60 -40.94 -0.32
N LEU A 292 26.30 -41.34 0.91
CA LEU A 292 25.29 -40.71 1.75
C LEU A 292 25.76 -39.35 2.28
N THR A 293 24.82 -38.51 2.71
CA THR A 293 25.08 -37.14 3.19
C THR A 293 26.01 -37.06 4.40
N ASP A 294 26.18 -38.14 5.15
CA ASP A 294 27.10 -38.21 6.29
C ASP A 294 28.51 -38.72 5.91
N GLY A 295 28.75 -38.96 4.62
CA GLY A 295 30.01 -39.46 4.06
C GLY A 295 30.09 -40.98 3.92
N THR A 296 29.05 -41.73 4.33
CA THR A 296 29.01 -43.20 4.24
C THR A 296 28.84 -43.68 2.80
N LEU A 297 29.68 -44.61 2.34
CA LEU A 297 29.51 -45.29 1.05
C LEU A 297 28.53 -46.46 1.19
N MET A 298 27.51 -46.48 0.34
CA MET A 298 26.55 -47.57 0.17
C MET A 298 26.80 -48.26 -1.18
N ILE A 299 26.95 -49.57 -1.17
CA ILE A 299 27.16 -50.39 -2.37
C ILE A 299 25.99 -51.36 -2.49
N GLU A 300 25.15 -51.19 -3.51
CA GLU A 300 23.99 -52.04 -3.78
C GLU A 300 24.33 -53.16 -4.77
N ASN A 301 23.65 -54.29 -4.62
CA ASN A 301 23.83 -55.49 -5.44
C ASN A 301 25.32 -55.88 -5.54
N THR A 302 25.90 -56.20 -4.39
CA THR A 302 27.33 -56.47 -4.25
C THR A 302 27.79 -57.64 -5.12
N GLN A 303 28.89 -57.45 -5.82
CA GLN A 303 29.49 -58.35 -6.79
C GLN A 303 30.91 -58.77 -6.36
N ASP A 304 31.48 -59.75 -7.05
CA ASP A 304 32.82 -60.28 -6.76
C ASP A 304 33.93 -59.23 -6.97
N ASP A 305 33.73 -58.31 -7.93
CA ASP A 305 34.62 -57.19 -8.19
C ASP A 305 34.59 -56.11 -7.09
N ASP A 306 33.52 -56.03 -6.28
CA ASP A 306 33.44 -55.09 -5.16
C ASP A 306 34.33 -55.53 -3.97
N VAL A 307 34.85 -56.76 -3.96
CA VAL A 307 35.78 -57.26 -2.95
C VAL A 307 37.11 -56.49 -3.04
N GLY A 308 37.61 -56.00 -1.90
CA GLY A 308 38.83 -55.19 -1.89
C GLY A 308 38.92 -54.26 -0.70
N PHE A 309 39.79 -53.25 -0.85
CA PHE A 309 40.03 -52.25 0.18
C PHE A 309 39.36 -50.92 -0.14
N TYR A 310 38.65 -50.39 0.84
CA TYR A 310 37.95 -49.11 0.78
C TYR A 310 38.61 -48.09 1.71
N GLU A 311 38.88 -46.89 1.18
CA GLU A 311 39.48 -45.77 1.89
C GLU A 311 38.70 -44.50 1.57
N CYS A 312 38.37 -43.69 2.57
CA CYS A 312 37.78 -42.39 2.34
C CYS A 312 38.81 -41.27 2.54
N MET A 313 38.67 -40.21 1.77
CA MET A 313 39.45 -38.98 1.88
C MET A 313 38.50 -37.82 2.06
N ALA A 314 38.73 -37.00 3.09
CA ALA A 314 37.96 -35.79 3.34
C ALA A 314 38.83 -34.55 3.13
N THR A 315 38.31 -33.60 2.36
CA THR A 315 39.05 -32.41 1.93
C THR A 315 38.24 -31.15 2.21
N ASN A 316 38.89 -30.12 2.74
CA ASN A 316 38.36 -28.77 2.82
C ASN A 316 39.46 -27.75 2.47
N PRO A 317 39.17 -26.44 2.34
CA PRO A 317 40.17 -25.43 2.03
C PRO A 317 41.38 -25.36 2.98
N MET A 318 41.27 -25.93 4.19
CA MET A 318 42.34 -25.93 5.20
C MET A 318 43.27 -27.16 5.08
N GLY A 319 42.86 -28.23 4.37
CA GLY A 319 43.68 -29.40 4.12
C GLY A 319 42.88 -30.66 3.76
N GLU A 320 43.55 -31.81 3.81
CA GLU A 320 42.98 -33.13 3.52
C GLU A 320 43.33 -34.15 4.61
N VAL A 321 42.50 -35.17 4.77
CA VAL A 321 42.74 -36.33 5.65
C VAL A 321 42.24 -37.61 4.97
N LYS A 322 42.96 -38.72 5.15
CA LYS A 322 42.55 -40.04 4.67
C LYS A 322 42.25 -40.98 5.84
N SER A 323 41.30 -41.88 5.65
CA SER A 323 40.99 -42.93 6.62
C SER A 323 42.02 -44.05 6.59
N ARG A 324 41.91 -44.96 7.56
CA ARG A 324 42.42 -46.32 7.38
C ARG A 324 41.64 -47.01 6.26
N LYS A 325 42.25 -48.05 5.68
CA LYS A 325 41.57 -48.94 4.73
C LYS A 325 40.72 -49.96 5.47
N ALA A 326 39.52 -50.21 4.98
CA ALA A 326 38.65 -51.30 5.42
C ALA A 326 38.51 -52.33 4.31
N LYS A 327 38.45 -53.60 4.67
CA LYS A 327 38.35 -54.72 3.74
C LYS A 327 36.90 -55.18 3.61
N MET A 328 36.44 -55.35 2.37
CA MET A 328 35.26 -56.16 2.06
C MET A 328 35.68 -57.61 1.85
N ALA A 329 35.01 -58.56 2.51
CA ALA A 329 35.21 -59.99 2.29
C ALA A 329 33.87 -60.73 2.10
N PRO A 330 33.84 -61.89 1.42
CA PRO A 330 32.63 -62.71 1.33
C PRO A 330 32.29 -63.35 2.69
N GLU A 331 31.01 -63.38 3.06
CA GLU A 331 30.53 -64.06 4.27
C GLU A 331 30.73 -65.60 4.14
N GLU A 332 31.46 -66.22 5.08
CA GLU A 332 31.67 -67.68 5.11
C GLU A 332 30.39 -68.43 5.50
N GLN A 333 29.92 -69.32 4.62
CA GLN A 333 28.73 -70.15 4.87
C GLN A 333 29.05 -71.25 5.91
N GLN A 334 28.33 -71.24 7.04
CA GLN A 334 28.12 -72.44 7.85
C GLN A 334 26.80 -73.10 7.47
N ASP A 335 26.89 -74.39 7.15
CA ASP A 335 25.85 -75.26 6.62
C ASP A 335 24.54 -75.26 7.44
N GLU A 336 23.43 -74.95 6.76
CA GLU A 336 22.07 -75.18 7.25
C GLU A 336 21.68 -76.66 7.10
N VAL A 337 21.32 -77.30 8.22
CA VAL A 337 20.51 -78.53 8.23
C VAL A 337 19.04 -78.14 8.11
N ARG A 338 18.39 -78.69 7.08
CA ARG A 338 16.93 -78.66 6.85
C ARG A 338 16.16 -79.13 8.07
N ASP A 339 15.06 -78.44 8.40
CA ASP A 339 13.83 -79.15 8.76
C ASP A 339 12.57 -78.40 8.37
N GLU A 340 11.59 -79.19 7.93
CA GLU A 340 10.35 -78.76 7.31
C GLU A 340 9.29 -78.30 8.34
N HIS A 341 8.49 -77.32 7.93
CA HIS A 341 7.10 -77.12 8.33
C HIS A 341 6.78 -76.83 9.82
N PHE A 342 6.69 -75.55 10.19
CA PHE A 342 5.69 -75.10 11.18
C PHE A 342 5.27 -73.65 10.91
N SER A 343 3.98 -73.45 10.59
CA SER A 343 3.35 -72.14 10.47
C SER A 343 3.16 -71.55 11.88
N ALA A 344 4.24 -71.00 12.44
CA ALA A 344 4.24 -70.40 13.75
C ALA A 344 3.58 -69.01 13.66
N HIS A 345 2.41 -68.89 14.29
CA HIS A 345 1.82 -67.58 14.56
C HIS A 345 2.77 -66.83 15.52
N VAL A 346 3.20 -65.62 15.16
CA VAL A 346 4.23 -64.83 15.84
C VAL A 346 3.58 -63.65 16.57
N LYS A 347 3.83 -63.53 17.88
CA LYS A 347 3.39 -62.38 18.70
C LYS A 347 4.01 -61.08 18.17
N PRO A 348 3.35 -59.91 18.35
CA PRO A 348 3.88 -58.65 17.83
C PRO A 348 5.23 -58.28 18.46
N ARG A 349 6.15 -57.73 17.67
CA ARG A 349 7.42 -57.10 18.11
C ARG A 349 7.65 -55.78 17.38
N PHE A 350 8.22 -54.77 18.05
CA PHE A 350 8.58 -53.50 17.40
C PHE A 350 9.77 -53.69 16.44
N LEU A 351 9.66 -53.14 15.23
CA LEU A 351 10.75 -52.95 14.28
C LEU A 351 11.39 -51.57 14.45
N ARG A 352 10.55 -50.55 14.73
CA ARG A 352 10.97 -49.20 15.10
C ARG A 352 10.11 -48.69 16.24
N LEU A 353 10.77 -48.19 17.28
CA LEU A 353 10.14 -47.59 18.46
C LEU A 353 9.89 -46.10 18.22
N PRO A 354 8.81 -45.54 18.78
CA PRO A 354 8.58 -44.10 18.74
C PRO A 354 9.59 -43.37 19.65
N SER A 355 10.07 -42.22 19.17
CA SER A 355 11.05 -41.37 19.86
C SER A 355 10.44 -40.02 20.24
N ASP A 356 10.91 -39.41 21.33
CA ASP A 356 10.49 -38.08 21.76
C ASP A 356 10.82 -37.02 20.68
N VAL A 357 9.90 -36.08 20.46
CA VAL A 357 10.03 -35.03 19.43
C VAL A 357 9.79 -33.65 20.05
N ASN A 358 10.73 -32.74 19.81
CA ASN A 358 10.55 -31.31 20.06
C ASN A 358 10.33 -30.60 18.71
N VAL A 359 9.25 -29.85 18.56
CA VAL A 359 8.90 -29.18 17.31
C VAL A 359 8.49 -27.74 17.56
N THR A 360 8.87 -26.80 16.70
CA THR A 360 8.38 -25.42 16.78
C THR A 360 6.96 -25.33 16.22
N GLU A 361 6.10 -24.54 16.87
CA GLU A 361 4.71 -24.31 16.44
C GLU A 361 4.62 -23.95 14.94
N GLY A 362 3.68 -24.59 14.23
CA GLY A 362 3.45 -24.44 12.80
C GLY A 362 4.16 -25.47 11.92
N LEU A 363 5.21 -26.14 12.41
CA LEU A 363 5.96 -27.17 11.65
C LEU A 363 5.28 -28.56 11.71
N PRO A 364 5.52 -29.43 10.71
CA PRO A 364 5.00 -30.80 10.72
C PRO A 364 5.74 -31.69 11.73
N VAL A 365 5.06 -32.76 12.17
CA VAL A 365 5.58 -33.77 13.10
C VAL A 365 5.33 -35.15 12.51
N GLU A 366 6.32 -36.04 12.62
CA GLU A 366 6.17 -37.46 12.33
C GLU A 366 6.77 -38.29 13.48
N ILE A 367 6.01 -39.27 13.97
CA ILE A 367 6.44 -40.22 15.00
C ILE A 367 6.28 -41.64 14.44
N GLU A 368 7.40 -42.30 14.19
CA GLU A 368 7.42 -43.66 13.63
C GLU A 368 7.04 -44.70 14.68
N CYS A 369 6.18 -45.65 14.31
CA CYS A 369 5.96 -46.86 15.08
C CYS A 369 5.66 -48.02 14.14
N GLN A 370 6.59 -48.96 14.03
CA GLN A 370 6.48 -50.09 13.12
C GLN A 370 6.56 -51.39 13.93
N ALA A 371 5.66 -52.33 13.66
CA ALA A 371 5.62 -53.63 14.33
C ALA A 371 5.48 -54.77 13.31
N SER A 372 6.08 -55.92 13.64
CA SER A 372 5.95 -57.17 12.89
C SER A 372 5.30 -58.26 13.74
N GLY A 373 4.62 -59.21 13.10
CA GLY A 373 3.92 -60.33 13.73
C GLY A 373 3.13 -61.12 12.69
N ILE A 374 2.76 -62.36 13.02
CA ILE A 374 1.97 -63.23 12.14
C ILE A 374 0.77 -63.74 12.95
N PRO A 375 -0.47 -63.33 12.64
CA PRO A 375 -0.90 -62.36 11.61
C PRO A 375 -0.39 -60.94 11.87
N LYS A 376 -0.37 -60.10 10.82
CA LYS A 376 0.12 -58.70 10.88
C LYS A 376 -0.59 -57.94 12.01
N PRO A 377 0.14 -57.31 12.95
CA PRO A 377 -0.47 -56.60 14.06
C PRO A 377 -1.09 -55.27 13.62
N ASP A 378 -2.25 -54.94 14.20
CA ASP A 378 -2.89 -53.63 14.06
C ASP A 378 -2.21 -52.62 14.97
N VAL A 379 -1.90 -51.44 14.42
CA VAL A 379 -1.23 -50.34 15.14
C VAL A 379 -2.24 -49.25 15.43
N ILE A 380 -2.37 -48.90 16.71
CA ILE A 380 -3.31 -47.88 17.20
C ILE A 380 -2.53 -46.85 18.03
N TRP A 381 -2.83 -45.57 17.82
CA TRP A 381 -2.27 -44.47 18.60
C TRP A 381 -3.29 -43.88 19.56
N THR A 382 -2.81 -43.55 20.76
CA THR A 382 -3.56 -42.81 21.78
C THR A 382 -2.77 -41.60 22.23
N ARG A 383 -3.46 -40.53 22.62
CA ARG A 383 -2.90 -39.28 23.12
C ARG A 383 -3.33 -39.13 24.58
N ASN A 384 -2.38 -39.15 25.51
CA ASN A 384 -2.68 -39.17 26.96
C ASN A 384 -3.73 -40.25 27.32
N ASP A 385 -3.58 -41.44 26.72
CA ASP A 385 -4.49 -42.59 26.85
C ASP A 385 -5.88 -42.46 26.17
N ASP A 386 -6.22 -41.31 25.58
CA ASP A 386 -7.43 -41.14 24.77
C ASP A 386 -7.22 -41.55 23.30
N PRO A 387 -8.22 -42.13 22.61
CA PRO A 387 -8.13 -42.44 21.18
C PRO A 387 -7.90 -41.19 20.33
N ILE A 388 -6.98 -41.28 19.37
CA ILE A 388 -6.76 -40.20 18.42
C ILE A 388 -7.85 -40.21 17.35
N ILE A 389 -8.44 -39.04 17.08
CA ILE A 389 -9.38 -38.85 15.97
C ILE A 389 -8.58 -38.39 14.75
N GLU A 390 -8.51 -39.25 13.74
CA GLU A 390 -7.88 -38.91 12.45
C GLU A 390 -8.67 -37.83 11.71
N GLY A 391 -7.96 -36.99 10.98
CA GLY A 391 -8.53 -35.87 10.24
C GLY A 391 -7.53 -35.24 9.27
N PRO A 392 -7.82 -34.06 8.71
CA PRO A 392 -6.94 -33.42 7.74
C PRO A 392 -5.60 -32.94 8.31
N ARG A 393 -5.50 -32.80 9.65
CA ARG A 393 -4.28 -32.36 10.34
C ARG A 393 -3.51 -33.50 10.99
N ILE A 394 -4.19 -34.55 11.45
CA ILE A 394 -3.63 -35.68 12.17
C ILE A 394 -3.96 -36.96 11.41
N GLN A 395 -2.95 -37.73 11.03
CA GLN A 395 -3.12 -38.95 10.24
C GLN A 395 -2.24 -40.09 10.77
N VAL A 396 -2.70 -41.33 10.58
CA VAL A 396 -1.89 -42.53 10.83
C VAL A 396 -1.69 -43.27 9.51
N SER A 397 -0.43 -43.49 9.12
CA SER A 397 -0.13 -44.19 7.87
C SER A 397 -0.39 -45.70 7.98
N SER A 398 -0.52 -46.38 6.84
CA SER A 398 -0.67 -47.85 6.77
C SER A 398 0.54 -48.64 7.30
N ARG A 399 1.67 -47.96 7.55
CA ARG A 399 2.87 -48.51 8.20
C ARG A 399 2.90 -48.23 9.72
N GLY A 400 1.91 -47.52 10.27
CA GLY A 400 1.81 -47.20 11.69
C GLY A 400 2.45 -45.87 12.11
N THR A 401 2.94 -45.06 11.16
CA THR A 401 3.52 -43.73 11.45
C THR A 401 2.42 -42.71 11.76
N PHE A 402 2.54 -42.02 12.89
CA PHE A 402 1.65 -40.92 13.28
C PHE A 402 2.21 -39.58 12.77
N SER A 403 1.38 -38.78 12.10
CA SER A 403 1.78 -37.48 11.58
C SER A 403 0.84 -36.34 11.94
N ILE A 404 1.41 -35.16 12.17
CA ILE A 404 0.70 -33.88 12.35
C ILE A 404 1.22 -32.92 11.28
N SER A 405 0.34 -32.43 10.39
CA SER A 405 0.77 -31.57 9.27
C SER A 405 1.17 -30.15 9.69
N SER A 406 0.67 -29.67 10.84
CA SER A 406 1.07 -28.41 11.46
C SER A 406 0.81 -28.47 12.96
N ALA A 407 1.90 -28.44 13.74
CA ALA A 407 1.88 -28.52 15.20
C ALA A 407 1.31 -27.23 15.82
N ILE A 408 0.44 -27.37 16.81
CA ILE A 408 -0.09 -26.28 17.64
C ILE A 408 0.28 -26.50 19.11
N ARG A 409 0.31 -25.43 19.93
CA ARG A 409 0.64 -25.52 21.37
C ARG A 409 -0.04 -26.71 22.09
N ASN A 410 -1.31 -26.93 21.80
CA ASN A 410 -2.12 -28.00 22.39
C ASN A 410 -1.83 -29.40 21.86
N ASP A 411 -0.93 -29.63 20.90
CA ASP A 411 -0.56 -31.00 20.51
C ASP A 411 0.46 -31.64 21.45
N SER A 412 1.05 -30.85 22.35
CA SER A 412 1.99 -31.33 23.36
C SER A 412 1.32 -32.37 24.26
N ALA A 413 1.80 -33.61 24.19
CA ALA A 413 1.21 -34.76 24.89
C ALA A 413 2.15 -35.98 24.85
N THR A 414 1.82 -37.00 25.62
CA THR A 414 2.43 -38.33 25.49
C THR A 414 1.59 -39.16 24.53
N TYR A 415 2.20 -39.57 23.42
CA TYR A 415 1.60 -40.40 22.39
C TYR A 415 2.01 -41.86 22.62
N ARG A 416 1.04 -42.75 22.77
CA ARG A 416 1.27 -44.19 22.94
C ARG A 416 0.87 -44.94 21.67
N CYS A 417 1.84 -45.64 21.09
CA CYS A 417 1.63 -46.61 20.03
C CYS A 417 1.39 -47.99 20.63
N THR A 418 0.30 -48.65 20.24
CA THR A 418 -0.04 -50.01 20.65
C THR A 418 -0.16 -50.89 19.42
N ALA A 419 0.61 -51.98 19.35
CA ALA A 419 0.53 -52.97 18.29
C ALA A 419 -0.04 -54.29 18.83
N ALA A 420 -1.08 -54.84 18.20
CA ALA A 420 -1.75 -56.04 18.69
C ALA A 420 -2.16 -57.00 17.56
N ASN A 421 -2.03 -58.30 17.82
CA ASN A 421 -2.72 -59.35 17.07
C ASN A 421 -3.38 -60.31 18.07
N HIS A 422 -4.09 -61.34 17.59
CA HIS A 422 -4.77 -62.31 18.46
C HIS A 422 -3.86 -63.11 19.41
N LEU A 423 -2.53 -63.03 19.28
CA LEU A 423 -1.59 -63.71 20.17
C LEU A 423 -0.98 -62.80 21.25
N GLY A 424 -1.08 -61.48 21.13
CA GLY A 424 -0.48 -60.56 22.09
C GLY A 424 -0.55 -59.10 21.72
N ARG A 425 -0.20 -58.25 22.69
CA ARG A 425 -0.17 -56.79 22.58
C ARG A 425 1.15 -56.26 23.13
N ILE A 426 1.76 -55.31 22.42
CA ILE A 426 2.91 -54.52 22.87
C ILE A 426 2.60 -53.03 22.75
N ALA A 427 3.22 -52.20 23.58
CA ALA A 427 3.04 -50.75 23.53
C ALA A 427 4.34 -50.01 23.83
N ALA A 428 4.49 -48.84 23.23
CA ALA A 428 5.60 -47.90 23.47
C ALA A 428 5.08 -46.46 23.44
N THR A 429 5.77 -45.55 24.12
CA THR A 429 5.34 -44.15 24.28
C THR A 429 6.43 -43.18 23.81
N ALA A 430 6.02 -42.06 23.23
CA ALA A 430 6.88 -40.92 22.93
C ALA A 430 6.20 -39.61 23.35
N THR A 431 6.99 -38.63 23.76
CA THR A 431 6.52 -37.31 24.17
C THR A 431 6.73 -36.31 23.04
N LEU A 432 5.66 -35.65 22.62
CA LEU A 432 5.74 -34.49 21.72
C LEU A 432 5.71 -33.21 22.55
N ARG A 433 6.71 -32.34 22.37
CA ARG A 433 6.71 -30.99 22.96
C ARG A 433 6.71 -29.94 21.85
N VAL A 434 5.66 -29.14 21.80
CA VAL A 434 5.55 -28.02 20.87
C VAL A 434 6.16 -26.76 21.50
N LEU A 435 7.28 -26.32 20.96
CA LEU A 435 7.99 -25.12 21.35
C LEU A 435 7.35 -23.90 20.67
N VAL A 436 7.07 -22.85 21.43
CA VAL A 436 6.43 -21.61 20.97
C VAL A 436 7.40 -20.46 21.22
N ALA A 437 7.79 -19.73 20.15
CA ALA A 437 8.73 -18.63 20.25
C ALA A 437 8.20 -17.48 21.14
N PRO A 438 9.08 -16.67 21.76
CA PRO A 438 8.68 -15.63 22.69
C PRO A 438 7.90 -14.52 21.99
N LYS A 439 6.85 -14.01 22.64
CA LYS A 439 6.10 -12.83 22.24
C LYS A 439 6.02 -11.85 23.40
N LEU A 440 6.50 -10.61 23.20
CA LEU A 440 6.37 -9.54 24.19
C LEU A 440 4.88 -9.15 24.33
N ILE A 441 4.38 -9.21 25.56
CA ILE A 441 3.04 -8.81 25.96
C ILE A 441 3.06 -7.38 26.50
N VAL A 442 4.10 -7.05 27.26
CA VAL A 442 4.36 -5.72 27.81
C VAL A 442 5.77 -5.32 27.40
N GLU A 443 5.88 -4.21 26.68
CA GLU A 443 7.14 -3.61 26.25
C GLU A 443 7.51 -2.45 27.21
N PRO A 444 8.81 -2.13 27.38
CA PRO A 444 9.22 -1.00 28.21
C PRO A 444 8.94 0.35 27.52
N ASP A 445 8.57 1.37 28.32
CA ASP A 445 8.36 2.76 27.86
C ASP A 445 9.49 3.69 28.31
N ASP A 446 9.75 4.74 27.55
CA ASP A 446 10.70 5.82 27.90
C ASP A 446 10.41 6.42 29.28
N LYS A 447 11.47 6.75 30.03
CA LYS A 447 11.39 7.29 31.40
C LYS A 447 12.19 8.59 31.55
N TYR A 448 11.70 9.46 32.44
CA TYR A 448 12.39 10.66 32.87
C TYR A 448 12.65 10.59 34.38
N ALA A 449 13.88 10.79 34.80
CA ALA A 449 14.29 10.70 36.20
C ALA A 449 15.18 11.88 36.58
N SER A 450 15.17 12.24 37.87
CA SER A 450 16.09 13.24 38.40
C SER A 450 17.25 12.57 39.14
N PRO A 451 18.43 13.22 39.21
CA PRO A 451 19.55 12.70 39.97
C PRO A 451 19.12 12.31 41.40
N GLY A 452 19.43 11.09 41.83
CA GLY A 452 19.08 10.54 43.14
C GLY A 452 17.69 9.90 43.26
N SER A 453 16.80 10.05 42.26
CA SER A 453 15.49 9.37 42.24
C SER A 453 15.61 7.89 41.87
N SER A 454 14.50 7.14 41.93
CA SER A 454 14.45 5.73 41.49
C SER A 454 13.32 5.51 40.49
N ILE A 455 13.56 4.71 39.45
CA ILE A 455 12.59 4.36 38.40
C ILE A 455 12.59 2.85 38.12
N GLN A 456 11.60 2.39 37.36
CA GLN A 456 11.44 0.99 37.00
C GLN A 456 10.96 0.84 35.55
N PHE A 457 11.61 -0.04 34.79
CA PHE A 457 11.16 -0.56 33.51
C PHE A 457 10.50 -1.92 33.70
N THR A 458 9.48 -2.21 32.89
CA THR A 458 8.71 -3.45 32.95
C THR A 458 8.67 -4.11 31.59
N CYS A 459 8.81 -5.43 31.55
CA CYS A 459 8.76 -6.23 30.34
C CYS A 459 8.19 -7.61 30.64
N GLN A 460 7.27 -8.10 29.82
CA GLN A 460 6.65 -9.41 30.00
C GLN A 460 6.52 -10.13 28.65
N ALA A 461 6.75 -11.45 28.64
CA ALA A 461 6.70 -12.27 27.44
C ALA A 461 5.97 -13.60 27.65
N ASP A 462 5.23 -14.06 26.64
CA ASP A 462 4.65 -15.42 26.56
C ASP A 462 5.52 -16.31 25.65
N GLY A 463 5.55 -17.62 25.90
CA GLY A 463 6.30 -18.59 25.09
C GLY A 463 6.39 -19.96 25.75
N VAL A 464 6.73 -21.00 24.98
CA VAL A 464 6.89 -22.38 25.47
C VAL A 464 8.24 -22.94 25.01
N PRO A 465 9.17 -23.29 25.89
CA PRO A 465 9.16 -23.07 27.34
C PRO A 465 9.07 -21.57 27.68
N PRO A 466 8.67 -21.20 28.91
CA PRO A 466 8.60 -19.81 29.34
C PRO A 466 9.92 -19.06 29.03
N PRO A 467 9.86 -17.92 28.33
CA PRO A 467 11.06 -17.21 27.92
C PRO A 467 11.79 -16.57 29.10
N ILE A 468 13.11 -16.62 29.06
CA ILE A 468 13.98 -15.93 30.01
C ILE A 468 14.07 -14.46 29.56
N ILE A 469 13.78 -13.55 30.48
CA ILE A 469 13.91 -12.10 30.25
C ILE A 469 15.27 -11.63 30.74
N SER A 470 15.99 -10.92 29.87
CA SER A 470 17.30 -10.33 30.12
C SER A 470 17.29 -8.86 29.70
N TRP A 471 18.03 -8.02 30.42
CA TRP A 471 18.08 -6.58 30.15
C TRP A 471 19.46 -6.14 29.70
N PHE A 472 19.50 -5.16 28.81
CA PHE A 472 20.70 -4.56 28.25
C PHE A 472 20.63 -3.05 28.42
N LYS A 473 21.77 -2.39 28.65
CA LYS A 473 21.93 -0.94 28.57
C LYS A 473 22.88 -0.62 27.43
N ASP A 474 22.45 0.19 26.47
CA ASP A 474 23.25 0.60 25.32
C ASP A 474 23.90 -0.60 24.58
N GLY A 475 23.14 -1.69 24.46
CA GLY A 475 23.57 -2.95 23.83
C GLY A 475 24.44 -3.87 24.69
N GLN A 476 24.79 -3.49 25.92
CA GLN A 476 25.59 -4.32 26.84
C GLN A 476 24.71 -5.01 27.89
N PRO A 477 24.93 -6.31 28.20
CA PRO A 477 24.12 -7.03 29.16
C PRO A 477 24.26 -6.44 30.57
N ILE A 478 23.12 -6.16 31.21
CA ILE A 478 23.11 -5.64 32.58
C ILE A 478 23.37 -6.79 33.55
N VAL A 479 24.45 -6.67 34.32
CA VAL A 479 24.72 -7.52 35.48
C VAL A 479 24.21 -6.79 36.73
N PRO A 480 23.25 -7.34 37.51
CA PRO A 480 22.70 -6.66 38.67
C PRO A 480 23.79 -6.36 39.72
N PHE A 481 24.13 -5.09 39.89
CA PHE A 481 25.08 -4.62 40.89
C PHE A 481 24.81 -3.15 41.23
N GLY A 482 24.89 -2.78 42.51
CA GLY A 482 24.71 -1.40 42.96
C GLY A 482 23.30 -0.86 42.73
N SER A 483 23.16 0.18 41.89
CA SER A 483 21.92 0.90 41.60
C SER A 483 20.94 0.14 40.70
N LEU A 484 21.39 -0.89 39.99
CA LEU A 484 20.54 -1.67 39.07
C LEU A 484 20.05 -2.96 39.75
N THR A 485 18.73 -3.11 39.79
CA THR A 485 18.06 -4.27 40.40
C THR A 485 17.17 -4.95 39.38
N ILE A 486 17.29 -6.28 39.26
CA ILE A 486 16.37 -7.09 38.44
C ILE A 486 15.52 -7.93 39.40
N SER A 487 14.20 -7.84 39.25
CA SER A 487 13.24 -8.57 40.09
C SER A 487 12.18 -9.29 39.25
N LEU A 488 11.35 -10.11 39.92
CA LEU A 488 10.23 -10.83 39.29
C LEU A 488 10.67 -11.68 38.09
N HIS A 489 11.72 -12.49 38.24
CA HIS A 489 12.26 -13.36 37.17
C HIS A 489 12.64 -12.60 35.88
N GLY A 490 13.12 -11.36 36.01
CA GLY A 490 13.53 -10.54 34.86
C GLY A 490 12.46 -9.58 34.35
N ILE A 491 11.22 -9.66 34.84
CA ILE A 491 10.12 -8.81 34.37
C ILE A 491 10.36 -7.33 34.67
N SER A 492 11.08 -7.02 35.76
CA SER A 492 11.27 -5.66 36.23
C SER A 492 12.74 -5.30 36.37
N LEU A 493 13.16 -4.22 35.73
CA LEU A 493 14.45 -3.57 35.94
C LEU A 493 14.27 -2.25 36.70
N GLY A 494 14.74 -2.20 37.96
CA GLY A 494 14.77 -0.99 38.77
C GLY A 494 16.12 -0.29 38.70
N VAL A 495 16.11 1.03 38.47
CA VAL A 495 17.28 1.91 38.54
C VAL A 495 17.11 2.81 39.76
N GLN A 496 17.93 2.60 40.79
CA GLN A 496 17.89 3.33 42.06
C GLN A 496 19.00 4.39 42.13
N HIS A 497 18.75 5.51 42.82
CA HIS A 497 19.71 6.60 42.95
C HIS A 497 20.28 7.07 41.61
N VAL A 498 19.40 7.30 40.63
CA VAL A 498 19.72 7.61 39.24
C VAL A 498 20.82 8.67 39.14
N LYS A 499 21.85 8.41 38.34
CA LYS A 499 22.97 9.31 38.04
C LYS A 499 22.91 9.74 36.58
N PRO A 500 23.55 10.86 36.18
CA PRO A 500 23.64 11.24 34.78
C PRO A 500 24.20 10.16 33.85
N ALA A 501 25.08 9.29 34.35
CA ALA A 501 25.65 8.16 33.60
C ALA A 501 24.65 7.01 33.35
N ASP A 502 23.52 6.99 34.06
CA ASP A 502 22.47 5.97 33.87
C ASP A 502 21.56 6.30 32.67
N GLU A 503 21.65 7.50 32.10
CA GLU A 503 21.03 7.87 30.83
C GLU A 503 21.48 6.92 29.70
N GLY A 504 20.54 6.52 28.84
CA GLY A 504 20.80 5.56 27.77
C GLY A 504 19.57 4.73 27.39
N GLU A 505 19.76 3.85 26.41
CA GLU A 505 18.74 2.92 25.92
C GLU A 505 18.77 1.62 26.74
N TYR A 506 17.62 1.20 27.24
CA TYR A 506 17.41 -0.02 27.99
C TYR A 506 16.58 -1.00 27.16
N THR A 507 17.19 -2.12 26.77
CA THR A 507 16.55 -3.16 25.94
C THR A 507 16.16 -4.36 26.78
N CYS A 508 14.90 -4.76 26.72
CA CYS A 508 14.41 -6.04 27.19
C CYS A 508 14.52 -7.09 26.08
N ARG A 509 15.13 -8.24 26.38
CA ARG A 509 15.24 -9.41 25.49
C ARG A 509 14.60 -10.63 26.15
N ALA A 510 13.57 -11.19 25.50
CA ALA A 510 12.92 -12.44 25.89
C ALA A 510 13.37 -13.58 24.97
N GLN A 511 13.89 -14.67 25.53
CA GLN A 511 14.45 -15.79 24.76
C GLN A 511 14.04 -17.15 25.31
N ASN A 512 13.68 -18.09 24.42
CA ASN A 512 13.56 -19.52 24.73
C ASN A 512 14.14 -20.38 23.60
N ALA A 513 14.03 -21.70 23.70
CA ALA A 513 14.56 -22.64 22.71
C ALA A 513 13.92 -22.52 21.30
N ALA A 514 12.77 -21.85 21.16
CA ALA A 514 12.08 -21.65 19.88
C ALA A 514 12.39 -20.30 19.21
N GLY A 515 12.97 -19.33 19.93
CA GLY A 515 13.27 -18.02 19.36
C GLY A 515 13.60 -16.94 20.38
N MET A 516 13.69 -15.69 19.90
CA MET A 516 14.05 -14.50 20.69
C MET A 516 13.24 -13.30 20.19
N GLN A 517 12.88 -12.39 21.10
CA GLN A 517 12.29 -11.10 20.77
C GLN A 517 12.78 -9.98 21.71
N GLU A 518 12.82 -8.73 21.20
CA GLU A 518 13.35 -7.56 21.92
C GLU A 518 12.46 -6.32 21.79
N ALA A 519 12.56 -5.42 22.77
CA ALA A 519 12.02 -4.06 22.76
C ALA A 519 12.88 -3.12 23.62
N SER A 520 12.97 -1.83 23.26
CA SER A 520 13.84 -0.83 23.90
C SER A 520 13.08 0.39 24.42
N ALA A 521 13.62 1.02 25.46
CA ALA A 521 13.14 2.30 26.01
C ALA A 521 14.32 3.17 26.48
N THR A 522 14.18 4.50 26.45
CA THR A 522 15.26 5.45 26.81
C THR A 522 15.02 6.07 28.19
N LEU A 523 16.05 6.12 29.03
CA LEU A 523 16.05 6.90 30.28
C LEU A 523 16.70 8.27 30.06
N TYR A 524 15.99 9.34 30.43
CA TYR A 524 16.51 10.72 30.42
C TYR A 524 16.74 11.23 31.85
N VAL A 525 17.91 11.79 32.18
CA VAL A 525 18.26 12.23 33.54
C VAL A 525 18.31 13.77 33.65
N ARG A 526 17.32 14.40 34.31
CA ARG A 526 17.16 15.86 34.46
C ARG A 526 16.53 16.27 35.80
N ASP A 527 16.92 17.41 36.39
CA ASP A 527 16.35 17.93 37.66
C ASP A 527 14.85 18.25 37.58
N LYS A 528 14.15 18.09 38.72
CA LYS A 528 12.76 18.54 38.87
C LYS A 528 12.70 20.05 39.12
N VAL A 529 11.80 20.74 38.44
CA VAL A 529 11.67 22.21 38.44
C VAL A 529 10.20 22.55 38.64
N ALA A 530 9.89 23.39 39.63
CA ALA A 530 8.53 23.89 39.85
C ALA A 530 8.05 24.71 38.63
N PRO A 531 6.72 24.78 38.37
CA PRO A 531 6.21 25.49 37.21
C PRO A 531 6.50 26.99 37.32
N VAL A 532 6.98 27.59 36.25
CA VAL A 532 7.17 29.05 36.10
C VAL A 532 6.58 29.47 34.77
N ILE A 533 5.61 30.39 34.81
CA ILE A 533 5.03 30.97 33.60
C ILE A 533 6.05 31.97 33.02
N ARG A 534 6.66 31.63 31.89
CA ARG A 534 7.67 32.44 31.19
C ARG A 534 7.04 33.51 30.31
N LYS A 535 5.89 33.19 29.73
CA LYS A 535 5.13 34.11 28.88
C LYS A 535 3.72 34.18 29.42
N GLU A 536 3.49 35.19 30.23
CA GLU A 536 2.21 35.48 30.88
C GLU A 536 1.24 36.17 29.90
N PRO A 537 -0.07 35.96 30.07
CA PRO A 537 -1.06 36.69 29.30
C PRO A 537 -1.08 38.15 29.75
N ARG A 538 -1.41 39.05 28.82
CA ARG A 538 -1.55 40.48 29.08
C ARG A 538 -2.92 40.94 28.60
N ASP A 539 -3.38 42.06 29.14
CA ASP A 539 -4.67 42.63 28.77
C ASP A 539 -4.75 42.88 27.25
N VAL A 540 -5.88 42.52 26.66
CA VAL A 540 -6.14 42.62 25.21
C VAL A 540 -7.38 43.48 24.98
N SER A 541 -7.25 44.47 24.10
CA SER A 541 -8.38 45.18 23.51
C SER A 541 -8.56 44.70 22.08
N ALA A 542 -9.74 44.16 21.81
CA ALA A 542 -10.14 43.61 20.53
C ALA A 542 -11.29 44.43 19.94
N VAL A 543 -11.61 44.17 18.68
CA VAL A 543 -12.81 44.72 18.05
C VAL A 543 -13.79 43.62 17.70
N THR A 544 -15.09 43.90 17.75
CA THR A 544 -16.12 42.92 17.42
C THR A 544 -15.91 42.41 15.99
N GLY A 545 -15.85 41.09 15.82
CA GLY A 545 -15.56 40.45 14.53
C GLY A 545 -14.06 40.22 14.25
N GLN A 546 -13.16 40.59 15.17
CA GLN A 546 -11.77 40.18 15.11
C GLN A 546 -11.67 38.64 15.15
N GLU A 547 -10.97 38.05 14.19
CA GLU A 547 -10.99 36.60 13.97
C GLU A 547 -10.38 35.80 15.14
N VAL A 548 -9.40 36.36 15.85
CA VAL A 548 -8.76 35.68 16.98
C VAL A 548 -8.09 36.67 17.94
N ILE A 549 -8.13 36.34 19.23
CA ILE A 549 -7.22 36.87 20.25
C ILE A 549 -6.42 35.71 20.87
N VAL A 550 -5.17 35.99 21.19
CA VAL A 550 -4.25 34.98 21.74
C VAL A 550 -3.77 35.45 23.11
N LEU A 551 -4.07 34.67 24.13
CA LEU A 551 -3.60 34.85 25.49
C LEU A 551 -2.48 33.83 25.75
N PRO A 552 -1.20 34.24 25.68
CA PRO A 552 -0.10 33.30 25.88
C PRO A 552 -0.05 32.84 27.33
N CYS A 553 0.19 31.54 27.55
CA CYS A 553 0.57 31.04 28.87
C CYS A 553 1.56 29.90 28.74
N LYS A 554 2.83 30.26 28.55
CA LYS A 554 3.90 29.28 28.40
C LYS A 554 4.57 29.06 29.74
N ALA A 555 4.47 27.84 30.27
CA ALA A 555 5.08 27.47 31.54
C ALA A 555 6.22 26.46 31.36
N ASP A 556 7.34 26.74 32.00
CA ASP A 556 8.44 25.80 32.15
C ASP A 556 8.29 25.06 33.48
N GLY A 557 8.56 23.77 33.50
CA GLY A 557 8.60 22.96 34.72
C GLY A 557 9.01 21.54 34.38
N ARG A 558 9.54 20.81 35.37
CA ARG A 558 9.99 19.42 35.19
C ARG A 558 9.49 18.60 36.38
N PRO A 559 8.60 17.61 36.19
CA PRO A 559 7.91 17.22 34.94
C PRO A 559 7.10 18.37 34.30
N LYS A 560 6.84 18.27 32.99
CA LYS A 560 6.12 19.31 32.23
C LYS A 560 4.81 19.65 32.95
N PRO A 561 4.57 20.94 33.31
CA PRO A 561 3.39 21.31 34.06
C PRO A 561 2.14 21.18 33.19
N LEU A 562 1.06 20.72 33.81
CA LEU A 562 -0.28 20.77 33.25
C LEU A 562 -0.76 22.22 33.28
N ILE A 563 -1.21 22.72 32.13
CA ILE A 563 -1.70 24.10 31.99
C ILE A 563 -3.22 24.05 31.90
N SER A 564 -3.88 24.87 32.69
CA SER A 564 -5.34 25.01 32.75
C SER A 564 -5.74 26.47 32.74
N TRP A 565 -6.92 26.77 32.21
CA TRP A 565 -7.43 28.13 32.10
C TRP A 565 -8.77 28.29 32.82
N ARG A 566 -9.01 29.49 33.33
CA ARG A 566 -10.28 29.90 33.90
C ARG A 566 -10.72 31.22 33.30
N LYS A 567 -12.02 31.37 33.01
CA LYS A 567 -12.65 32.64 32.65
C LYS A 567 -13.63 33.02 33.73
N ASP A 568 -13.45 34.20 34.31
CA ASP A 568 -14.30 34.75 35.37
C ASP A 568 -14.55 33.74 36.52
N GLY A 569 -13.47 33.06 36.93
CA GLY A 569 -13.47 32.07 38.01
C GLY A 569 -13.95 30.66 37.63
N HIS A 570 -14.51 30.47 36.44
CA HIS A 570 -15.00 29.17 35.96
C HIS A 570 -13.92 28.44 35.17
N THR A 571 -13.75 27.14 35.42
CA THR A 571 -12.78 26.32 34.68
C THR A 571 -13.21 26.21 33.23
N MET A 572 -12.27 26.48 32.33
CA MET A 572 -12.49 26.36 30.89
C MET A 572 -12.03 24.99 30.41
N GLU A 573 -12.90 24.32 29.68
CA GLU A 573 -12.57 23.14 28.88
C GLU A 573 -12.34 23.60 27.44
N ALA A 574 -11.51 22.87 26.68
CA ALA A 574 -11.31 23.18 25.27
C ALA A 574 -12.62 22.95 24.47
N ASP A 575 -13.00 23.92 23.65
CA ASP A 575 -14.20 23.88 22.79
C ASP A 575 -13.91 24.48 21.39
N ASN A 576 -14.94 24.67 20.58
CA ASN A 576 -14.79 25.21 19.22
C ASN A 576 -14.38 26.70 19.18
N LYS A 577 -14.49 27.42 20.29
CA LYS A 577 -14.21 28.86 20.42
C LYS A 577 -12.89 29.10 21.18
N HIS A 578 -12.59 28.25 22.16
CA HIS A 578 -11.45 28.32 23.07
C HIS A 578 -10.55 27.11 22.84
N SER A 579 -9.39 27.34 22.22
CA SER A 579 -8.36 26.31 22.05
C SER A 579 -7.20 26.58 22.99
N ILE A 580 -6.75 25.57 23.74
CA ILE A 580 -5.51 25.63 24.51
C ILE A 580 -4.46 24.87 23.72
N GLU A 581 -3.49 25.61 23.18
CA GLU A 581 -2.41 25.04 22.38
C GLU A 581 -1.44 24.20 23.23
N SER A 582 -0.64 23.37 22.56
CA SER A 582 0.36 22.48 23.21
C SER A 582 1.43 23.21 24.03
N ASP A 583 1.58 24.52 23.82
CA ASP A 583 2.47 25.42 24.58
C ASP A 583 1.77 26.14 25.75
N GLY A 584 0.47 25.88 25.95
CA GLY A 584 -0.38 26.43 27.01
C GLY A 584 -1.11 27.72 26.65
N SER A 585 -0.87 28.30 25.47
CA SER A 585 -1.55 29.53 25.04
C SER A 585 -3.02 29.29 24.72
N LEU A 586 -3.90 30.17 25.22
CA LEU A 586 -5.32 30.15 24.93
C LEU A 586 -5.63 31.01 23.70
N PHE A 587 -6.30 30.44 22.72
CA PHE A 587 -6.81 31.11 21.54
C PHE A 587 -8.33 31.24 21.68
N VAL A 588 -8.83 32.46 21.55
CA VAL A 588 -10.27 32.75 21.52
C VAL A 588 -10.62 33.23 20.12
N TYR A 589 -11.42 32.46 19.40
CA TYR A 589 -11.78 32.71 18.00
C TYR A 589 -13.12 33.43 17.85
N ASN A 590 -13.25 34.20 16.77
CA ASN A 590 -14.43 34.99 16.41
C ASN A 590 -14.91 35.84 17.59
N VAL A 591 -14.10 36.86 17.91
CA VAL A 591 -14.29 37.67 19.10
C VAL A 591 -15.61 38.42 19.06
N THR A 592 -16.40 38.17 20.09
CA THR A 592 -17.69 38.79 20.38
C THR A 592 -17.61 39.54 21.70
N GLU A 593 -18.61 40.38 21.98
CA GLU A 593 -18.69 41.08 23.26
C GLU A 593 -18.69 40.13 24.47
N ASP A 594 -19.27 38.93 24.33
CA ASP A 594 -19.30 37.89 25.37
C ASP A 594 -17.91 37.35 25.75
N ASP A 595 -16.89 37.59 24.93
CA ASP A 595 -15.51 37.14 25.19
C ASP A 595 -14.74 38.09 26.11
N ALA A 596 -15.31 39.27 26.38
CA ALA A 596 -14.80 40.17 27.40
C ALA A 596 -14.89 39.49 28.78
N GLY A 597 -13.86 39.66 29.60
CA GLY A 597 -13.77 39.00 30.89
C GLY A 597 -12.35 38.90 31.42
N MET A 598 -12.20 38.32 32.62
CA MET A 598 -10.91 38.01 33.23
C MET A 598 -10.52 36.57 32.96
N TYR A 599 -9.37 36.37 32.34
CA TYR A 599 -8.79 35.06 32.08
C TYR A 599 -7.61 34.81 33.01
N GLU A 600 -7.58 33.65 33.65
CA GLU A 600 -6.51 33.19 34.54
C GLU A 600 -5.92 31.89 33.99
N CYS A 601 -4.62 31.87 33.79
CA CYS A 601 -3.87 30.67 33.49
C CYS A 601 -3.23 30.09 34.75
N SER A 602 -3.27 28.77 34.91
CA SER A 602 -2.59 28.03 35.98
C SER A 602 -1.73 26.90 35.42
N ALA A 603 -0.46 26.85 35.82
CA ALA A 603 0.48 25.80 35.48
C ALA A 603 0.87 24.99 36.73
N GLN A 604 0.64 23.68 36.71
CA GLN A 604 0.83 22.81 37.87
C GLN A 604 1.64 21.54 37.55
N ASN A 605 2.60 21.19 38.40
CA ASN A 605 3.19 19.86 38.44
C ASN A 605 3.28 19.38 39.90
N HIS A 606 3.79 18.17 40.14
CA HIS A 606 3.90 17.63 41.49
C HIS A 606 4.90 18.36 42.42
N VAL A 607 5.64 19.35 41.91
CA VAL A 607 6.60 20.17 42.68
C VAL A 607 5.98 21.51 43.10
N GLY A 608 5.00 22.04 42.36
CA GLY A 608 4.36 23.32 42.69
C GLY A 608 3.34 23.80 41.66
N TYR A 609 2.92 25.06 41.78
CA TYR A 609 1.99 25.73 40.87
C TYR A 609 2.36 27.20 40.65
N ALA A 610 1.97 27.76 39.50
CA ALA A 610 2.10 29.19 39.15
C ALA A 610 0.85 29.67 38.41
N THR A 611 0.45 30.93 38.58
CA THR A 611 -0.76 31.52 37.98
C THR A 611 -0.49 32.90 37.39
N ALA A 612 -1.21 33.28 36.31
CA ALA A 612 -1.12 34.60 35.69
C ALA A 612 -2.44 35.01 35.00
N ASN A 613 -2.80 36.30 35.07
CA ASN A 613 -4.15 36.79 34.73
C ASN A 613 -4.12 37.90 33.66
N ALA A 614 -5.14 37.98 32.82
CA ALA A 614 -5.32 39.02 31.80
C ALA A 614 -6.79 39.38 31.57
N ARG A 615 -7.06 40.65 31.25
CA ARG A 615 -8.38 41.19 30.93
C ARG A 615 -8.58 41.34 29.42
N VAL A 616 -9.71 40.87 28.91
CA VAL A 616 -10.12 41.08 27.51
C VAL A 616 -11.23 42.14 27.44
N THR A 617 -11.11 43.09 26.51
CA THR A 617 -12.07 44.18 26.21
C THR A 617 -12.38 44.22 24.70
N VAL A 618 -13.60 44.56 24.27
CA VAL A 618 -14.03 44.51 22.86
C VAL A 618 -14.76 45.82 22.43
N ALA A 619 -14.43 46.43 21.27
CA ALA A 619 -14.97 47.73 20.78
C ALA A 619 -15.33 47.77 19.25
N GLU A 620 -16.01 48.82 18.75
CA GLU A 620 -16.37 49.03 17.32
C GLU A 620 -15.48 50.11 16.62
N ASP A 621 -15.17 49.99 15.30
CA ASP A 621 -14.12 50.80 14.59
C ASP A 621 -14.63 51.96 13.65
N PRO A 622 -14.14 53.23 13.80
CA PRO A 622 -14.54 54.38 12.96
C PRO A 622 -13.38 55.27 12.35
N ARG A 623 -13.13 55.20 11.01
CA ARG A 623 -12.62 56.26 10.04
C ARG A 623 -11.14 56.30 9.51
N PRO A 624 -10.86 56.87 8.29
CA PRO A 624 -9.59 56.76 7.51
C PRO A 624 -8.77 58.07 7.26
N HIS A 625 -7.53 58.00 6.74
CA HIS A 625 -6.58 59.15 6.54
C HIS A 625 -5.63 59.15 5.30
N ILE A 626 -5.57 60.35 4.66
CA ILE A 626 -4.40 61.16 4.20
C ILE A 626 -3.53 60.68 3.01
N GLY A 627 -3.58 59.42 2.57
CA GLY A 627 -2.95 58.95 1.31
C GLY A 627 -3.55 59.50 0.01
N ASP A 628 -4.65 60.25 0.13
CA ASP A 628 -5.58 60.58 -0.95
C ASP A 628 -5.03 61.55 -1.99
N GLN A 629 -4.05 62.40 -1.68
CA GLN A 629 -3.60 63.45 -2.61
C GLN A 629 -2.56 62.98 -3.63
N PHE A 630 -1.66 62.05 -3.28
CA PHE A 630 -0.74 61.42 -4.25
C PHE A 630 -1.45 60.34 -5.07
N LEU A 631 -2.38 59.62 -4.42
CA LEU A 631 -3.35 58.76 -5.08
C LEU A 631 -4.19 59.56 -6.06
N GLN A 632 -4.67 60.78 -5.74
CA GLN A 632 -5.46 61.61 -6.66
C GLN A 632 -4.72 61.91 -7.96
N GLN A 633 -3.45 62.29 -7.93
CA GLN A 633 -2.70 62.60 -9.15
C GLN A 633 -2.37 61.33 -9.97
N SER A 634 -2.02 60.23 -9.29
CA SER A 634 -1.76 58.93 -9.94
C SER A 634 -3.05 58.29 -10.49
N PHE A 635 -4.17 58.47 -9.78
CA PHE A 635 -5.51 58.14 -10.23
C PHE A 635 -5.94 59.07 -11.36
N GLU A 636 -5.54 60.33 -11.42
CA GLU A 636 -5.89 61.25 -12.52
C GLU A 636 -5.15 60.90 -13.80
N GLU A 637 -3.89 60.46 -13.71
CA GLU A 637 -3.11 59.93 -14.83
C GLU A 637 -3.71 58.59 -15.32
N ALA A 638 -4.01 57.67 -14.40
CA ALA A 638 -4.66 56.39 -14.69
C ALA A 638 -6.10 56.57 -15.20
N ARG A 639 -6.84 57.55 -14.67
CA ARG A 639 -8.16 57.98 -15.15
C ARG A 639 -8.07 58.64 -16.50
N HIS A 640 -6.99 59.36 -16.84
CA HIS A 640 -6.79 59.90 -18.18
C HIS A 640 -6.51 58.79 -19.20
N GLN A 641 -5.78 57.74 -18.80
CA GLN A 641 -5.49 56.55 -19.62
C GLN A 641 -6.73 55.67 -19.79
N VAL A 642 -7.50 55.46 -18.71
CA VAL A 642 -8.79 54.73 -18.72
C VAL A 642 -9.85 55.55 -19.45
N ASN A 643 -9.93 56.88 -19.30
CA ASN A 643 -10.82 57.72 -20.09
C ASN A 643 -10.41 57.78 -21.56
N ARG A 644 -9.11 57.69 -21.90
CA ARG A 644 -8.68 57.50 -23.28
C ARG A 644 -9.14 56.14 -23.81
N ALA A 645 -8.91 55.06 -23.06
CA ALA A 645 -9.33 53.71 -23.44
C ALA A 645 -10.86 53.55 -23.50
N VAL A 646 -11.59 54.17 -22.58
CA VAL A 646 -13.06 54.22 -22.53
C VAL A 646 -13.59 55.14 -23.61
N ASN A 647 -12.99 56.30 -23.90
CA ASN A 647 -13.40 57.15 -25.02
C ASN A 647 -13.05 56.53 -26.38
N ASP A 648 -11.97 55.78 -26.50
CA ASP A 648 -11.66 54.98 -27.69
C ASP A 648 -12.66 53.84 -27.84
N THR A 649 -13.03 53.17 -26.73
CA THR A 649 -14.03 52.09 -26.70
C THR A 649 -15.45 52.61 -26.95
N ILE A 650 -15.82 53.79 -26.42
CA ILE A 650 -17.07 54.52 -26.66
C ILE A 650 -17.09 55.04 -28.11
N SER A 651 -15.99 55.60 -28.61
CA SER A 651 -15.89 56.02 -30.01
C SER A 651 -16.03 54.83 -30.96
N GLN A 652 -15.50 53.66 -30.59
CA GLN A 652 -15.67 52.41 -31.33
C GLN A 652 -17.08 51.80 -31.18
N LEU A 653 -17.74 51.94 -30.03
CA LEU A 653 -19.11 51.48 -29.77
C LEU A 653 -20.20 52.38 -30.40
N PHE A 654 -19.94 53.67 -30.58
CA PHE A 654 -20.95 54.67 -31.01
C PHE A 654 -20.69 55.33 -32.39
N GLN A 655 -19.67 54.93 -33.16
CA GLN A 655 -19.44 55.46 -34.52
C GLN A 655 -20.20 54.73 -35.64
N ARG A 656 -20.90 53.63 -35.37
CA ARG A 656 -21.76 52.98 -36.38
C ARG A 656 -23.17 52.78 -35.84
N ASP A 657 -23.99 53.79 -36.16
CA ASP A 657 -25.46 53.83 -36.10
C ASP A 657 -26.07 54.35 -34.79
N ARG A 658 -26.50 55.63 -34.82
CA ARG A 658 -27.13 56.36 -33.70
C ARG A 658 -28.60 55.98 -33.44
N SER A 659 -29.11 54.90 -34.04
CA SER A 659 -30.52 54.51 -33.96
C SER A 659 -30.85 53.45 -32.89
N ARG A 660 -29.86 52.97 -32.11
CA ARG A 660 -30.09 51.96 -31.06
C ARG A 660 -29.54 52.40 -29.71
N SER A 661 -30.38 52.49 -28.68
CA SER A 661 -29.91 52.61 -27.28
C SER A 661 -29.11 51.36 -26.89
N PRO A 662 -27.96 51.52 -26.19
CA PRO A 662 -27.16 50.37 -25.78
C PRO A 662 -27.96 49.51 -24.80
N HIS A 663 -27.98 48.20 -25.04
CA HIS A 663 -28.76 47.26 -24.25
C HIS A 663 -28.05 47.00 -22.90
N PRO A 664 -28.77 46.81 -21.77
CA PRO A 664 -28.18 46.54 -20.46
C PRO A 664 -27.14 45.40 -20.42
N HIS A 665 -27.20 44.45 -21.37
CA HIS A 665 -26.23 43.36 -21.52
C HIS A 665 -24.82 43.79 -21.97
N GLU A 666 -24.67 44.95 -22.62
CA GLU A 666 -23.35 45.45 -23.03
C GLU A 666 -22.59 46.09 -21.85
N LEU A 667 -23.32 46.61 -20.86
CA LEU A 667 -22.78 47.13 -19.59
C LEU A 667 -22.49 46.03 -18.56
N LEU A 668 -23.20 44.90 -18.62
CA LEU A 668 -23.07 43.78 -17.67
C LEU A 668 -21.86 42.85 -17.92
N ARG A 669 -21.08 43.07 -18.98
CA ARG A 669 -19.85 42.29 -19.29
C ARG A 669 -18.68 42.49 -18.31
N ILE A 670 -18.78 43.44 -17.38
CA ILE A 670 -17.69 43.82 -16.47
C ILE A 670 -17.60 42.91 -15.21
N PHE A 671 -18.62 42.10 -14.89
CA PHE A 671 -18.75 41.51 -13.54
C PHE A 671 -19.12 40.00 -13.43
N ARG A 672 -18.73 39.10 -14.35
CA ARG A 672 -19.11 37.66 -14.25
C ARG A 672 -17.93 36.71 -13.99
N PHE A 673 -17.91 36.05 -12.82
CA PHE A 673 -17.52 34.64 -12.45
C PHE A 673 -17.44 34.50 -10.89
N PRO A 674 -17.13 33.33 -10.27
CA PRO A 674 -17.96 32.38 -9.46
C PRO A 674 -18.28 32.86 -8.01
N SER A 675 -18.59 31.99 -7.02
CA SER A 675 -18.83 32.40 -5.61
C SER A 675 -17.73 33.34 -5.05
N SER A 676 -18.04 34.15 -4.02
CA SER A 676 -17.10 35.15 -3.45
C SER A 676 -15.71 34.57 -3.18
N ASP A 677 -15.67 33.37 -2.63
CA ASP A 677 -14.45 32.74 -2.16
C ASP A 677 -13.65 32.18 -3.36
N GLY A 678 -14.33 31.65 -4.40
CA GLY A 678 -13.68 31.19 -5.63
C GLY A 678 -13.07 32.32 -6.48
N ARG A 679 -13.58 33.55 -6.37
CA ARG A 679 -13.08 34.74 -7.10
C ARG A 679 -11.78 35.31 -6.54
N GLU A 680 -11.65 35.39 -5.23
CA GLU A 680 -10.44 35.92 -4.58
C GLU A 680 -9.26 34.96 -4.73
N ILE A 681 -9.54 33.66 -4.78
CA ILE A 681 -8.59 32.58 -5.02
C ILE A 681 -7.86 32.70 -6.36
N ALA A 682 -8.62 32.96 -7.42
CA ALA A 682 -8.10 33.06 -8.78
C ALA A 682 -7.22 34.32 -8.95
N ARG A 683 -7.70 35.49 -8.49
CA ARG A 683 -6.99 36.77 -8.62
C ARG A 683 -5.66 36.83 -7.87
N ALA A 684 -5.56 36.23 -6.69
CA ALA A 684 -4.33 36.26 -5.89
C ALA A 684 -3.20 35.43 -6.52
N THR A 685 -3.56 34.40 -7.28
CA THR A 685 -2.61 33.49 -7.96
C THR A 685 -2.02 34.15 -9.22
N GLU A 686 -2.84 34.89 -9.97
CA GLU A 686 -2.46 35.64 -11.17
C GLU A 686 -1.40 36.73 -10.91
N MET A 687 -1.58 37.51 -9.84
CA MET A 687 -0.71 38.65 -9.53
C MET A 687 0.72 38.23 -9.19
N ILE A 688 0.91 37.04 -8.61
CA ILE A 688 2.22 36.59 -8.13
C ILE A 688 3.07 35.98 -9.23
N GLU A 689 2.46 35.25 -10.15
CA GLU A 689 3.17 34.71 -11.31
C GLU A 689 3.64 35.81 -12.28
N GLN A 690 2.85 36.89 -12.43
CA GLN A 690 3.21 38.03 -13.28
C GLN A 690 4.31 38.90 -12.65
N THR A 691 4.25 39.18 -11.34
CA THR A 691 5.30 39.93 -10.64
C THR A 691 6.64 39.18 -10.66
N LEU A 692 6.66 37.86 -10.47
CA LEU A 692 7.88 37.05 -10.54
C LEU A 692 8.49 37.02 -11.96
N LYS A 693 7.66 36.92 -13.01
CA LYS A 693 8.13 36.93 -14.41
C LYS A 693 8.69 38.29 -14.85
N ILE A 694 8.13 39.40 -14.37
CA ILE A 694 8.60 40.75 -14.69
C ILE A 694 9.93 41.04 -13.98
N VAL A 695 10.03 40.65 -12.70
CA VAL A 695 11.25 40.80 -11.90
C VAL A 695 12.40 39.95 -12.47
N MET A 696 12.14 38.70 -12.87
CA MET A 696 13.17 37.84 -13.48
C MET A 696 13.66 38.37 -14.83
N ARG A 697 12.78 38.91 -15.69
CA ARG A 697 13.19 39.54 -16.96
C ARG A 697 14.01 40.82 -16.77
N HIS A 698 13.77 41.58 -15.70
CA HIS A 698 14.55 42.80 -15.43
C HIS A 698 15.90 42.49 -14.77
N VAL A 699 16.00 41.44 -13.96
CA VAL A 699 17.25 40.97 -13.35
C VAL A 699 18.24 40.42 -14.38
N GLU A 700 17.76 39.77 -15.44
CA GLU A 700 18.62 39.30 -16.56
C GLU A 700 19.19 40.44 -17.43
N SER A 701 18.67 41.67 -17.32
CA SER A 701 19.08 42.83 -18.14
C SER A 701 20.11 43.77 -17.46
N GLY A 702 20.56 43.44 -16.24
CA GLY A 702 21.74 44.06 -15.62
C GLY A 702 21.62 45.53 -15.18
N MET A 703 20.43 46.12 -15.10
CA MET A 703 20.27 47.49 -14.56
C MET A 703 20.07 47.50 -13.03
N VAL A 704 20.94 48.23 -12.35
CA VAL A 704 20.87 48.51 -10.91
C VAL A 704 19.83 49.63 -10.68
N PHE A 705 18.76 49.37 -9.93
CA PHE A 705 17.96 50.41 -9.30
C PHE A 705 17.49 50.04 -7.89
N ASN A 706 17.48 51.07 -7.04
CA ASN A 706 17.37 51.02 -5.59
C ASN A 706 15.89 51.12 -5.14
N LEU A 707 15.52 50.24 -4.20
CA LEU A 707 14.19 49.72 -3.88
C LEU A 707 13.51 50.42 -2.67
N THR A 708 13.69 51.71 -2.48
CA THR A 708 13.43 52.30 -1.16
C THR A 708 11.96 52.50 -0.77
N THR A 709 10.97 52.22 -1.63
CA THR A 709 9.54 52.28 -1.25
C THR A 709 8.67 51.14 -1.78
N PHE A 710 9.26 50.09 -2.36
CA PHE A 710 8.59 48.80 -2.57
C PHE A 710 9.16 47.81 -1.55
N SER A 711 8.40 47.49 -0.50
CA SER A 711 8.80 46.42 0.42
C SER A 711 8.25 45.10 -0.09
N TYR A 712 9.11 44.28 -0.71
CA TYR A 712 8.80 42.89 -1.05
C TYR A 712 8.36 42.06 0.17
N GLN A 713 8.64 42.55 1.39
CA GLN A 713 8.27 41.90 2.64
C GLN A 713 6.76 41.87 2.88
N ASP A 714 5.94 42.73 2.24
CA ASP A 714 4.47 42.67 2.35
C ASP A 714 3.85 41.57 1.49
N LEU A 715 4.51 41.17 0.39
CA LEU A 715 4.18 39.99 -0.40
C LEU A 715 4.63 38.69 0.27
N LEU A 716 5.65 38.78 1.14
CA LEU A 716 6.06 37.71 2.04
C LEU A 716 5.46 37.84 3.45
N SER A 717 4.50 38.74 3.64
CA SER A 717 3.84 38.86 4.93
C SER A 717 3.16 37.53 5.25
N PRO A 718 3.25 37.06 6.50
CA PRO A 718 2.60 35.82 6.92
C PRO A 718 1.12 35.78 6.52
N GLU A 719 0.37 36.90 6.62
CA GLU A 719 -1.03 36.95 6.17
C GLU A 719 -1.20 36.69 4.67
N LYS A 720 -0.40 37.34 3.80
CA LYS A 720 -0.57 37.18 2.34
C LYS A 720 -0.06 35.83 1.84
N LEU A 721 1.03 35.29 2.42
CA LEU A 721 1.49 33.92 2.16
C LEU A 721 0.50 32.87 2.67
N TYR A 722 -0.15 33.11 3.80
CA TYR A 722 -1.18 32.23 4.34
C TYR A 722 -2.45 32.26 3.48
N LEU A 723 -2.87 33.43 3.02
CA LEU A 723 -3.99 33.62 2.10
C LEU A 723 -3.73 32.87 0.77
N LEU A 724 -2.58 33.06 0.13
CA LEU A 724 -2.19 32.33 -1.10
C LEU A 724 -2.14 30.80 -0.93
N ARG A 725 -1.74 30.35 0.26
CA ARG A 725 -1.64 28.93 0.62
C ARG A 725 -3.01 28.30 0.92
N ASN A 726 -3.95 29.06 1.47
CA ASN A 726 -5.35 28.67 1.70
C ASN A 726 -6.13 28.63 0.39
N LEU A 727 -5.95 29.67 -0.41
CA LEU A 727 -6.74 29.91 -1.59
C LEU A 727 -6.42 28.95 -2.75
N SER A 728 -5.16 28.52 -2.91
CA SER A 728 -4.76 27.57 -3.97
C SER A 728 -5.28 26.13 -3.80
N GLY A 729 -5.92 25.79 -2.67
CA GLY A 729 -6.29 24.40 -2.34
C GLY A 729 -5.10 23.52 -1.89
N CYS A 730 -3.90 24.10 -1.78
CA CYS A 730 -2.68 23.39 -1.37
C CYS A 730 -2.73 22.92 0.10
N LEU A 731 -3.53 23.58 0.95
CA LEU A 731 -3.75 23.15 2.34
C LEU A 731 -4.66 21.93 2.47
N ALA A 732 -5.60 21.69 1.53
CA ALA A 732 -6.45 20.49 1.54
C ALA A 732 -5.62 19.21 1.33
N HIS A 733 -4.53 19.30 0.54
CA HIS A 733 -3.56 18.22 0.33
C HIS A 733 -2.58 18.00 1.50
N ARG A 734 -2.54 18.93 2.46
CA ARG A 734 -1.80 18.82 3.73
C ARG A 734 -2.73 18.70 4.93
N ARG A 735 -4.00 18.29 4.75
CA ARG A 735 -4.77 17.80 5.89
C ARG A 735 -4.06 16.55 6.42
N THR A 736 -3.36 16.68 7.54
CA THR A 736 -3.11 15.54 8.42
C THR A 736 -4.48 15.16 8.97
N VAL A 737 -5.18 14.28 8.26
CA VAL A 737 -6.45 13.75 8.73
C VAL A 737 -6.13 12.67 9.74
N TYR A 738 -6.11 13.04 11.02
CA TYR A 738 -6.07 12.10 12.13
C TYR A 738 -7.44 11.45 12.26
N CYS A 739 -7.68 10.39 11.49
CA CYS A 739 -8.93 9.62 11.57
C CYS A 739 -8.99 8.68 12.79
N ASP A 740 -7.93 8.63 13.61
CA ASP A 740 -7.85 7.75 14.78
C ASP A 740 -8.95 8.08 15.80
N ASP A 741 -9.43 9.32 15.86
CA ASP A 741 -10.56 9.74 16.72
C ASP A 741 -11.86 10.03 15.96
N MET A 742 -11.79 10.73 14.81
CA MET A 742 -12.97 11.16 14.05
C MET A 742 -13.83 10.00 13.51
N CYS A 743 -13.22 8.87 13.18
CA CYS A 743 -13.93 7.72 12.61
C CYS A 743 -14.68 6.88 13.65
N PHE A 744 -14.25 6.92 14.90
CA PHE A 744 -14.79 6.07 15.97
C PHE A 744 -15.84 6.78 16.82
N HIS A 745 -15.82 8.12 16.87
CA HIS A 745 -16.68 8.92 17.74
C HIS A 745 -17.70 9.82 17.03
N ALA A 746 -17.56 10.08 15.72
CA ALA A 746 -18.53 10.90 14.99
C ALA A 746 -19.83 10.12 14.72
N LYS A 747 -20.95 10.62 15.27
CA LYS A 747 -22.28 10.03 15.09
C LYS A 747 -22.75 10.02 13.62
N TYR A 748 -22.27 10.97 12.82
CA TYR A 748 -22.67 11.18 11.42
C TYR A 748 -21.46 11.32 10.48
N ARG A 749 -21.66 11.05 9.19
CA ARG A 749 -20.63 11.25 8.14
C ARG A 749 -20.29 12.73 8.00
N THR A 750 -19.03 13.01 7.69
CA THR A 750 -18.54 14.36 7.40
C THR A 750 -19.26 14.98 6.21
N ILE A 751 -19.20 16.31 6.10
CA ILE A 751 -19.90 17.07 5.06
C ILE A 751 -19.16 16.99 3.72
N ASP A 752 -17.83 16.96 3.76
CA ASP A 752 -16.96 16.94 2.58
C ASP A 752 -16.51 15.51 2.20
N GLY A 753 -17.02 14.50 2.89
CA GLY A 753 -16.67 13.09 2.66
C GLY A 753 -15.36 12.61 3.26
N THR A 754 -14.61 13.43 4.00
CA THR A 754 -13.38 12.99 4.67
C THR A 754 -13.64 11.95 5.77
N CYS A 755 -12.70 11.03 5.99
CA CYS A 755 -12.82 9.90 6.91
C CYS A 755 -13.97 8.91 6.62
N ASN A 756 -14.75 9.07 5.52
CA ASN A 756 -15.74 8.05 5.10
C ASN A 756 -15.09 6.73 4.67
N ASN A 757 -13.78 6.73 4.40
CA ASN A 757 -12.97 5.55 4.16
C ASN A 757 -11.82 5.44 5.18
N LEU A 758 -11.96 4.53 6.14
CA LEU A 758 -11.02 4.35 7.25
C LEU A 758 -9.57 4.07 6.83
N ARG A 759 -9.37 3.38 5.71
CA ARG A 759 -8.03 3.02 5.23
C ARG A 759 -7.39 4.13 4.41
N ASN A 760 -8.22 4.99 3.81
CA ASN A 760 -7.79 6.08 2.95
C ASN A 760 -8.72 7.27 3.19
N PRO A 761 -8.47 8.03 4.26
CA PRO A 761 -9.35 9.09 4.76
C PRO A 761 -9.85 10.12 3.73
N LEU A 762 -9.08 10.37 2.68
CA LEU A 762 -9.38 11.38 1.68
C LEU A 762 -10.03 10.82 0.40
N TRP A 763 -10.23 9.49 0.30
CA TRP A 763 -10.81 8.91 -0.91
C TRP A 763 -12.29 9.23 -1.04
N GLY A 764 -12.64 9.94 -2.12
CA GLY A 764 -14.01 10.36 -2.39
C GLY A 764 -14.44 11.59 -1.60
N ALA A 765 -13.50 12.30 -0.98
CA ALA A 765 -13.77 13.60 -0.38
C ALA A 765 -13.78 14.70 -1.46
N SER A 766 -14.62 15.72 -1.29
CA SER A 766 -14.58 16.93 -2.13
C SER A 766 -13.28 17.71 -1.88
N LEU A 767 -12.90 18.54 -2.85
CA LEU A 767 -11.66 19.32 -2.87
C LEU A 767 -10.37 18.47 -2.73
N THR A 768 -10.43 17.20 -3.11
CA THR A 768 -9.27 16.30 -3.12
C THR A 768 -8.97 15.80 -4.52
N GLY A 769 -7.74 15.35 -4.72
CA GLY A 769 -7.32 14.75 -5.97
C GLY A 769 -8.03 13.44 -6.27
N PHE A 770 -8.49 13.28 -7.52
CA PHE A 770 -8.91 11.95 -7.95
C PHE A 770 -7.75 10.97 -7.87
N ARG A 771 -8.03 9.79 -7.34
CA ARG A 771 -7.06 8.71 -7.37
C ARG A 771 -6.85 8.26 -8.82
N ARG A 772 -5.71 8.63 -9.39
CA ARG A 772 -5.32 8.14 -10.72
C ARG A 772 -4.64 6.79 -10.62
N VAL A 773 -5.18 5.81 -11.34
CA VAL A 773 -4.62 4.44 -11.39
C VAL A 773 -3.64 4.27 -12.56
N LEU A 774 -3.71 5.14 -13.57
CA LEU A 774 -2.84 5.15 -14.75
C LEU A 774 -1.94 6.38 -14.74
N ALA A 775 -0.72 6.31 -15.27
CA ALA A 775 0.06 7.53 -15.46
C ALA A 775 -0.66 8.46 -16.46
N PRO A 776 -0.79 9.76 -16.17
CA PRO A 776 -1.41 10.67 -17.11
C PRO A 776 -0.51 10.81 -18.35
N VAL A 777 -1.12 10.79 -19.52
CA VAL A 777 -0.42 10.99 -20.79
C VAL A 777 -0.77 12.38 -21.27
N TYR A 778 0.24 13.25 -21.24
CA TYR A 778 0.16 14.58 -21.82
C TYR A 778 1.10 14.66 -23.03
N GLU A 779 0.73 15.47 -24.01
CA GLU A 779 1.47 15.71 -25.25
C GLU A 779 2.93 16.13 -24.98
N ASN A 780 3.13 16.96 -23.95
CA ASN A 780 4.42 17.45 -23.47
C ASN A 780 4.92 16.71 -22.20
N GLY A 781 4.25 15.63 -21.80
CA GLY A 781 4.62 14.85 -20.61
C GLY A 781 4.14 15.41 -19.26
N PHE A 782 3.53 16.61 -19.21
CA PHE A 782 3.07 17.18 -17.94
C PHE A 782 1.70 17.86 -17.95
N ASN A 783 1.24 18.54 -19.00
CA ASN A 783 -0.10 19.17 -18.96
C ASN A 783 -0.82 19.41 -20.31
N THR A 784 -0.16 19.29 -21.48
CA THR A 784 -0.78 19.56 -22.79
C THR A 784 -1.64 18.39 -23.26
N PRO A 785 -2.85 18.61 -23.83
CA PRO A 785 -3.77 17.54 -24.17
C PRO A 785 -3.24 16.78 -25.38
N VAL A 786 -3.41 15.47 -25.38
CA VAL A 786 -2.90 14.60 -26.43
C VAL A 786 -3.68 14.81 -27.72
N GLY A 787 -2.98 15.04 -28.83
CA GLY A 787 -3.60 15.33 -30.14
C GLY A 787 -3.60 16.82 -30.49
N TRP A 788 -3.04 17.67 -29.62
CA TRP A 788 -2.85 19.10 -29.87
C TRP A 788 -1.89 19.38 -31.02
N SER A 789 -0.84 18.56 -31.15
CA SER A 789 0.11 18.71 -32.26
C SER A 789 -0.51 18.18 -33.56
N LYS A 790 -0.95 19.10 -34.44
CA LYS A 790 -1.47 18.77 -35.79
C LYS A 790 -0.46 18.02 -36.66
N THR A 791 0.82 18.02 -36.30
CA THR A 791 1.90 17.35 -37.05
C THR A 791 2.31 16.00 -36.45
N LYS A 792 1.96 15.73 -35.19
CA LYS A 792 2.36 14.49 -34.51
C LYS A 792 1.44 13.34 -34.86
N ARG A 793 2.05 12.22 -35.26
CA ARG A 793 1.35 10.97 -35.56
C ARG A 793 1.44 10.02 -34.37
N TYR A 794 0.31 9.42 -34.05
CA TYR A 794 0.14 8.41 -33.03
C TYR A 794 0.00 7.06 -33.71
N HIS A 795 1.06 6.26 -33.68
CA HIS A 795 1.13 4.98 -34.39
C HIS A 795 0.84 5.11 -35.91
N GLY A 796 1.30 6.19 -36.53
CA GLY A 796 1.15 6.45 -37.98
C GLY A 796 -0.07 7.30 -38.35
N PHE A 797 -1.02 7.51 -37.43
CA PHE A 797 -2.27 8.21 -37.68
C PHE A 797 -2.38 9.52 -36.89
N PHE A 798 -3.12 10.49 -37.41
CA PHE A 798 -3.54 11.66 -36.63
C PHE A 798 -4.71 11.27 -35.71
N LYS A 799 -4.79 11.89 -34.54
CA LYS A 799 -5.94 11.68 -33.65
C LYS A 799 -7.16 12.40 -34.23
N PRO A 800 -8.32 11.70 -34.38
CA PRO A 800 -9.55 12.35 -34.82
C PRO A 800 -10.08 13.29 -33.75
N SER A 801 -10.87 14.30 -34.15
CA SER A 801 -11.55 15.18 -33.19
C SER A 801 -12.53 14.38 -32.32
N ALA A 802 -12.68 14.78 -31.06
CA ALA A 802 -13.62 14.12 -30.15
C ALA A 802 -15.06 14.13 -30.70
N ARG A 803 -15.44 15.20 -31.42
CA ARG A 803 -16.75 15.30 -32.06
C ARG A 803 -16.93 14.27 -33.17
N LEU A 804 -15.94 14.10 -34.04
CA LEU A 804 -15.98 13.09 -35.11
C LEU A 804 -16.17 11.69 -34.55
N VAL A 805 -15.48 11.37 -33.46
CA VAL A 805 -15.65 10.08 -32.76
C VAL A 805 -17.08 9.95 -32.25
N SER A 806 -17.61 10.98 -31.57
CA SER A 806 -18.97 10.95 -31.02
C SER A 806 -20.05 10.79 -32.11
N SER A 807 -19.94 11.49 -33.24
CA SER A 807 -20.91 11.42 -34.32
C SER A 807 -20.88 10.06 -35.02
N ARG A 808 -19.69 9.50 -35.22
CA ARG A 808 -19.52 8.16 -35.81
C ARG A 808 -20.09 7.07 -34.92
N ILE A 809 -19.82 7.09 -33.61
CA ILE A 809 -20.38 6.14 -32.65
C ILE A 809 -21.91 6.19 -32.64
N ILE A 810 -22.50 7.39 -32.62
CA ILE A 810 -23.97 7.55 -32.60
C ILE A 810 -24.60 7.11 -33.94
N SER A 811 -23.87 7.22 -35.05
CA SER A 811 -24.36 6.83 -36.37
C SER A 811 -24.28 5.33 -36.66
N THR A 812 -23.70 4.50 -35.79
CA THR A 812 -23.66 3.05 -36.03
C THR A 812 -25.03 2.42 -35.75
N GLU A 813 -25.54 1.61 -36.68
CA GLU A 813 -26.81 0.90 -36.54
C GLU A 813 -26.79 -0.16 -35.40
N GLU A 814 -25.61 -0.47 -34.86
CA GLU A 814 -25.38 -1.45 -33.78
C GLU A 814 -25.47 -0.87 -32.35
N VAL A 815 -26.11 0.28 -32.13
CA VAL A 815 -26.46 0.67 -30.74
C VAL A 815 -27.66 -0.17 -30.31
N SER A 816 -27.39 -1.43 -29.96
CA SER A 816 -28.41 -2.35 -29.43
C SER A 816 -28.87 -1.80 -28.07
N PRO A 817 -30.17 -1.49 -27.87
CA PRO A 817 -30.68 -1.18 -26.55
C PRO A 817 -30.51 -2.44 -25.69
N ASP A 818 -29.52 -2.42 -24.80
CA ASP A 818 -29.35 -3.49 -23.84
C ASP A 818 -30.53 -3.44 -22.87
N HIS A 819 -31.39 -4.48 -22.91
CA HIS A 819 -32.57 -4.60 -22.05
C HIS A 819 -32.23 -4.62 -20.55
N HIS A 820 -30.94 -4.81 -20.19
CA HIS A 820 -30.44 -4.76 -18.82
C HIS A 820 -30.00 -3.35 -18.40
N CYS A 821 -29.83 -2.42 -19.34
CA CYS A 821 -29.41 -1.04 -19.05
C CYS A 821 -30.61 -0.09 -19.13
N THR A 822 -30.95 0.55 -18.02
CA THR A 822 -32.04 1.54 -17.96
C THR A 822 -31.50 2.96 -18.20
N HIS A 823 -32.39 3.89 -18.55
CA HIS A 823 -32.05 5.33 -18.60
C HIS A 823 -31.47 5.85 -17.26
N MET A 824 -31.76 5.17 -16.14
CA MET A 824 -31.18 5.48 -14.83
C MET A 824 -29.66 5.30 -14.79
N LEU A 825 -29.12 4.33 -15.54
CA LEU A 825 -27.67 4.12 -15.61
C LEU A 825 -26.97 5.31 -16.29
N MET A 826 -27.53 5.80 -17.40
CA MET A 826 -27.04 7.01 -18.06
C MET A 826 -27.14 8.21 -17.11
N GLN A 827 -28.26 8.33 -16.41
CA GLN A 827 -28.49 9.44 -15.51
C GLN A 827 -27.51 9.48 -14.33
N TRP A 828 -27.14 8.33 -13.79
CA TRP A 828 -26.13 8.23 -12.74
C TRP A 828 -24.72 8.45 -13.27
N GLY A 829 -24.46 8.05 -14.52
CA GLY A 829 -23.19 8.33 -15.21
C GLY A 829 -22.87 9.82 -15.31
N GLN A 830 -23.90 10.69 -15.39
CA GLN A 830 -23.71 12.15 -15.43
C GLN A 830 -23.05 12.72 -14.17
N PHE A 831 -23.33 12.17 -12.99
CA PHE A 831 -22.66 12.65 -11.78
C PHE A 831 -21.18 12.22 -11.75
N LEU A 832 -20.84 11.04 -12.27
CA LEU A 832 -19.44 10.61 -12.37
C LEU A 832 -18.65 11.41 -13.41
N ASP A 833 -19.27 11.72 -14.54
CA ASP A 833 -18.67 12.56 -15.59
C ASP A 833 -18.44 13.98 -15.06
N HIS A 834 -19.45 14.55 -14.40
CA HIS A 834 -19.37 15.92 -13.94
C HIS A 834 -18.49 16.14 -12.71
N ASP A 835 -18.33 15.13 -11.85
CA ASP A 835 -17.29 15.20 -10.81
C ASP A 835 -15.88 15.33 -11.44
N LEU A 836 -15.67 14.81 -12.67
CA LEU A 836 -14.40 14.88 -13.39
C LEU A 836 -14.22 16.15 -14.24
N ASP A 837 -15.30 16.71 -14.79
CA ASP A 837 -15.24 17.80 -15.77
C ASP A 837 -15.77 19.17 -15.27
N HIS A 838 -16.73 19.22 -14.35
CA HIS A 838 -17.23 20.44 -13.71
C HIS A 838 -16.29 20.87 -12.57
N ALA A 839 -15.10 21.28 -12.98
CA ALA A 839 -14.12 21.94 -12.14
C ALA A 839 -13.82 23.33 -12.69
N LEU A 840 -13.52 24.29 -11.80
CA LEU A 840 -13.11 25.65 -12.15
C LEU A 840 -12.07 25.63 -13.27
N PRO A 841 -12.17 26.48 -14.30
CA PRO A 841 -11.14 26.60 -15.35
C PRO A 841 -9.73 26.84 -14.78
N SER A 842 -8.68 26.40 -15.49
CA SER A 842 -7.28 26.53 -15.06
C SER A 842 -6.80 27.99 -15.01
N ILE A 843 -6.45 28.47 -13.82
CA ILE A 843 -5.95 29.83 -13.52
C ILE A 843 -4.47 30.01 -13.96
N SER A 844 -3.60 28.99 -13.84
CA SER A 844 -2.15 29.09 -14.17
C SER A 844 -1.81 29.19 -15.68
N SER A 845 -2.76 29.60 -16.51
CA SER A 845 -2.58 29.94 -17.92
C SER A 845 -3.09 31.35 -18.25
N GLU A 846 -3.37 32.16 -17.22
CA GLU A 846 -3.83 33.55 -17.22
C GLU A 846 -2.85 34.55 -17.86
N SER A 847 -2.71 34.44 -19.16
CA SER A 847 -3.10 35.54 -20.02
C SER A 847 -4.28 35.02 -20.86
N PHE A 848 -5.18 35.88 -21.33
CA PHE A 848 -6.34 35.57 -22.20
C PHE A 848 -7.70 35.41 -21.49
N HIS A 849 -8.11 36.48 -20.80
CA HIS A 849 -9.43 37.07 -21.07
C HIS A 849 -9.25 38.43 -21.74
N ASP A 850 -8.75 38.41 -22.96
CA ASP A 850 -8.94 39.44 -23.98
C ASP A 850 -10.30 39.26 -24.71
N GLY A 851 -11.23 38.46 -24.16
CA GLY A 851 -12.52 38.22 -24.78
C GLY A 851 -12.44 37.39 -26.07
N VAL A 852 -11.45 36.48 -26.17
CA VAL A 852 -11.33 35.55 -27.30
C VAL A 852 -12.57 34.64 -27.33
N ASN A 853 -13.42 34.88 -28.32
CA ASN A 853 -14.51 33.99 -28.67
C ASN A 853 -13.91 32.73 -29.34
N CYS A 854 -13.77 31.64 -28.57
CA CYS A 854 -13.19 30.37 -29.02
C CYS A 854 -13.96 29.71 -30.19
N GLN A 855 -15.14 30.23 -30.57
CA GLN A 855 -15.93 29.75 -31.71
C GLN A 855 -15.52 30.37 -33.06
N ARG A 856 -14.74 31.47 -33.08
CA ARG A 856 -14.45 32.22 -34.32
C ARG A 856 -13.27 31.68 -35.13
N SER A 857 -12.15 31.30 -34.50
CA SER A 857 -10.93 30.93 -35.22
C SER A 857 -10.78 29.42 -35.45
N CYS A 858 -11.33 28.57 -34.57
CA CYS A 858 -11.03 27.12 -34.51
C CYS A 858 -9.52 26.81 -34.51
N ASP A 859 -8.71 27.80 -34.17
CA ASP A 859 -7.27 27.68 -34.05
C ASP A 859 -6.92 27.33 -32.61
N TYR A 860 -5.93 26.45 -32.49
CA TYR A 860 -5.38 25.99 -31.23
C TYR A 860 -4.57 27.11 -30.56
N ALA A 861 -5.26 28.03 -29.87
CA ALA A 861 -4.70 29.13 -29.11
C ALA A 861 -5.08 28.96 -27.64
N SER A 862 -4.08 28.71 -26.79
CA SER A 862 -4.28 28.67 -25.33
C SER A 862 -5.03 29.93 -24.86
N PRO A 863 -6.06 29.83 -23.99
CA PRO A 863 -6.58 28.65 -23.29
C PRO A 863 -7.69 27.90 -24.03
N CYS A 864 -8.06 28.30 -25.25
CA CYS A 864 -9.06 27.62 -26.06
C CYS A 864 -8.50 26.31 -26.60
N PHE A 865 -9.20 25.21 -26.33
CA PHE A 865 -8.91 23.89 -26.90
C PHE A 865 -10.03 23.44 -27.84
N PRO A 866 -10.33 24.21 -28.91
CA PRO A 866 -11.54 24.00 -29.71
C PRO A 866 -11.65 22.57 -30.23
N ILE A 867 -12.80 21.94 -30.05
CA ILE A 867 -13.08 20.61 -30.59
C ILE A 867 -13.62 20.80 -32.01
N GLU A 868 -12.82 20.45 -33.02
CA GLU A 868 -13.23 20.56 -34.43
C GLU A 868 -14.50 19.74 -34.72
N ILE A 869 -15.50 20.38 -35.34
CA ILE A 869 -16.76 19.76 -35.74
C ILE A 869 -16.61 19.27 -37.19
N PRO A 870 -16.92 17.99 -37.49
CA PRO A 870 -16.90 17.49 -38.86
C PRO A 870 -17.88 18.24 -39.77
N PRO A 871 -17.53 18.51 -41.04
CA PRO A 871 -18.43 19.18 -41.99
C PRO A 871 -19.76 18.44 -42.21
N ASP A 872 -19.78 17.12 -42.00
CA ASP A 872 -20.92 16.22 -42.14
C ASP A 872 -21.68 15.96 -40.82
N ASP A 873 -21.47 16.79 -39.79
CA ASP A 873 -22.14 16.59 -38.50
C ASP A 873 -23.67 16.70 -38.61
N PRO A 874 -24.43 15.65 -38.23
CA PRO A 874 -25.88 15.64 -38.42
C PRO A 874 -26.63 16.56 -37.46
N ARG A 875 -26.00 17.01 -36.35
CA ARG A 875 -26.65 17.79 -35.28
C ARG A 875 -26.17 19.24 -35.20
N ILE A 876 -24.94 19.55 -35.64
CA ILE A 876 -24.37 20.90 -35.53
C ILE A 876 -23.93 21.38 -36.93
N ARG A 877 -24.78 22.21 -37.58
CA ARG A 877 -24.56 22.64 -38.98
C ARG A 877 -23.91 24.02 -39.16
N HIS A 878 -23.94 24.86 -38.13
CA HIS A 878 -23.57 26.29 -38.23
C HIS A 878 -22.31 26.68 -37.48
N HIS A 879 -21.59 25.71 -36.91
CA HIS A 879 -20.37 25.94 -36.14
C HIS A 879 -19.26 25.02 -36.62
N ARG A 880 -18.03 25.54 -36.75
CA ARG A 880 -16.85 24.77 -37.18
C ARG A 880 -16.10 24.09 -36.02
N CYS A 881 -16.27 24.58 -34.80
CA CYS A 881 -15.68 24.02 -33.60
C CYS A 881 -16.57 24.25 -32.38
N MET A 882 -16.47 23.38 -31.38
CA MET A 882 -17.04 23.56 -30.05
C MET A 882 -15.99 24.19 -29.14
N GLU A 883 -16.42 25.12 -28.30
CA GLU A 883 -15.58 25.69 -27.26
C GLU A 883 -15.25 24.63 -26.20
N PHE A 884 -13.99 24.60 -25.77
CA PHE A 884 -13.54 23.73 -24.70
C PHE A 884 -12.37 24.40 -23.97
N THR A 885 -12.52 24.58 -22.67
CA THR A 885 -11.52 25.18 -21.79
C THR A 885 -11.03 24.13 -20.80
N ARG A 886 -9.76 24.20 -20.43
CA ARG A 886 -9.18 23.22 -19.49
C ARG A 886 -9.60 23.53 -18.05
N SER A 887 -9.97 22.50 -17.30
CA SER A 887 -10.19 22.60 -15.84
C SER A 887 -8.91 22.92 -15.07
N SER A 888 -9.03 23.31 -13.80
CA SER A 888 -7.96 23.52 -12.84
C SER A 888 -7.35 22.20 -12.37
N GLY A 889 -6.04 22.19 -12.16
CA GLY A 889 -5.30 21.03 -11.69
C GLY A 889 -5.13 21.01 -10.18
N ILE A 890 -4.72 19.86 -9.63
CA ILE A 890 -4.26 19.77 -8.24
C ILE A 890 -3.01 20.63 -8.04
N CYS A 891 -2.95 21.32 -6.90
CA CYS A 891 -1.76 22.00 -6.39
C CYS A 891 -0.45 21.21 -6.54
N GLY A 892 0.58 21.83 -7.10
CA GLY A 892 1.91 21.22 -7.28
C GLY A 892 2.00 20.22 -8.44
N SER A 893 0.92 20.05 -9.20
CA SER A 893 0.87 19.21 -10.41
C SER A 893 0.71 20.09 -11.66
N GLY A 894 1.29 19.68 -12.79
CA GLY A 894 1.07 20.36 -14.08
C GLY A 894 1.74 21.72 -14.26
N MET A 895 2.55 22.15 -13.29
CA MET A 895 3.33 23.40 -13.30
C MET A 895 4.83 23.09 -13.28
N THR A 896 5.62 23.91 -13.98
CA THR A 896 7.07 23.99 -13.80
C THR A 896 7.36 25.05 -12.75
N SER A 897 7.47 24.67 -11.48
CA SER A 897 7.80 25.61 -10.40
C SER A 897 9.20 25.29 -9.85
N VAL A 898 10.01 26.35 -9.69
CA VAL A 898 11.39 26.30 -9.19
C VAL A 898 11.48 25.75 -7.75
N PHE A 899 10.34 25.68 -7.04
CA PHE A 899 10.23 25.13 -5.68
C PHE A 899 10.06 23.61 -5.64
N PHE A 900 9.63 23.00 -6.75
CA PHE A 900 9.49 21.55 -6.85
C PHE A 900 10.58 21.05 -7.78
N ASN A 901 11.60 20.42 -7.21
CA ASN A 901 12.79 19.91 -7.91
C ASN A 901 12.48 18.77 -8.93
N THR A 902 11.20 18.58 -9.27
CA THR A 902 10.62 17.56 -10.13
C THR A 902 9.33 18.07 -10.79
N VAL A 903 9.21 17.89 -12.11
CA VAL A 903 7.97 18.17 -12.86
C VAL A 903 6.96 17.06 -12.60
N LEU A 904 5.88 17.37 -11.88
CA LEU A 904 4.78 16.43 -11.67
C LEU A 904 3.71 16.63 -12.76
N PRO A 905 3.23 15.56 -13.42
CA PRO A 905 2.13 15.67 -14.37
C PRO A 905 0.86 16.21 -13.70
N ARG A 906 0.06 16.97 -14.45
CA ARG A 906 -1.17 17.59 -13.97
C ARG A 906 -2.17 16.54 -13.51
N GLU A 907 -2.81 16.80 -12.38
CA GLU A 907 -3.85 15.93 -11.80
C GLU A 907 -5.20 16.64 -11.71
N GLN A 908 -6.33 15.92 -11.67
CA GLN A 908 -7.68 16.50 -11.55
C GLN A 908 -8.15 16.52 -10.09
N ILE A 909 -8.89 17.57 -9.73
CA ILE A 909 -9.49 17.77 -8.42
C ILE A 909 -11.00 17.47 -8.50
N ASN A 910 -11.52 16.74 -7.52
CA ASN A 910 -12.95 16.60 -7.29
C ASN A 910 -13.45 17.87 -6.61
N GLN A 911 -14.31 18.67 -7.24
CA GLN A 911 -14.77 19.94 -6.65
C GLN A 911 -16.21 19.92 -6.15
N LEU A 912 -17.02 18.93 -6.56
CA LEU A 912 -18.46 19.01 -6.41
C LEU A 912 -19.00 18.11 -5.30
N THR A 913 -18.70 16.81 -5.32
CA THR A 913 -19.41 15.86 -4.44
C THR A 913 -18.53 14.84 -3.75
N SER A 914 -18.88 14.52 -2.52
CA SER A 914 -18.50 13.29 -1.83
C SER A 914 -19.54 12.19 -2.05
N TYR A 915 -19.22 11.21 -2.90
CA TYR A 915 -20.18 10.20 -3.39
C TYR A 915 -20.92 9.39 -2.30
N ILE A 916 -20.36 9.24 -1.09
CA ILE A 916 -20.83 8.29 -0.06
C ILE A 916 -21.88 8.90 0.89
N ASP A 917 -21.99 10.22 0.97
CA ASP A 917 -22.80 10.93 1.98
C ASP A 917 -24.02 11.67 1.43
N ALA A 918 -24.34 11.44 0.16
CA ALA A 918 -25.38 12.11 -0.60
C ALA A 918 -25.20 13.64 -0.69
N SER A 919 -23.97 14.14 -0.74
CA SER A 919 -23.65 15.57 -0.98
C SER A 919 -24.32 16.15 -2.23
N GLN A 920 -24.72 15.35 -3.23
CA GLN A 920 -25.55 15.84 -4.33
C GLN A 920 -26.93 16.38 -3.87
N VAL A 921 -27.43 15.89 -2.73
CA VAL A 921 -28.63 16.40 -2.06
C VAL A 921 -28.26 17.51 -1.08
N TYR A 922 -27.17 17.33 -0.33
CA TYR A 922 -26.89 18.10 0.87
C TYR A 922 -25.82 19.19 0.78
N GLY A 923 -25.05 19.23 -0.32
CA GLY A 923 -23.85 20.06 -0.43
C GLY A 923 -22.61 19.36 0.12
N SER A 924 -21.45 19.84 -0.31
CA SER A 924 -20.14 19.38 0.15
C SER A 924 -19.50 20.36 1.14
N SER A 925 -20.21 21.43 1.49
CA SER A 925 -19.79 22.45 2.45
C SER A 925 -20.90 22.77 3.47
N ALA A 926 -20.50 23.25 4.64
CA ALA A 926 -21.45 23.69 5.66
C ALA A 926 -22.33 24.86 5.20
N GLY A 927 -21.81 25.73 4.32
CA GLY A 927 -22.55 26.86 3.75
C GLY A 927 -23.68 26.40 2.83
N GLU A 928 -23.39 25.54 1.86
CA GLU A 928 -24.40 24.96 0.95
C GLU A 928 -25.46 24.19 1.73
N MET A 929 -25.03 23.37 2.69
CA MET A 929 -25.93 22.59 3.54
C MET A 929 -26.86 23.48 4.37
N ARG A 930 -26.39 24.65 4.83
CA ARG A 930 -27.24 25.62 5.53
C ARG A 930 -28.26 26.27 4.60
N LEU A 931 -27.87 26.62 3.36
CA LEU A 931 -28.74 27.32 2.40
C LEU A 931 -29.95 26.49 1.97
N ILE A 932 -29.80 25.17 1.86
CA ILE A 932 -30.87 24.24 1.46
C ILE A 932 -31.79 23.83 2.62
N ARG A 933 -31.41 24.07 3.87
CA ARG A 933 -32.16 23.63 5.06
C ARG A 933 -33.26 24.60 5.44
N ASN A 934 -34.41 24.07 5.86
CA ASN A 934 -35.48 24.87 6.43
C ASN A 934 -35.18 25.13 7.92
N LEU A 935 -34.41 26.19 8.19
CA LEU A 935 -34.04 26.58 9.55
C LEU A 935 -35.14 27.35 10.29
N THR A 936 -36.25 27.69 9.62
CA THR A 936 -37.30 28.53 10.21
C THR A 936 -38.26 27.77 11.14
N HIS A 937 -38.49 26.48 10.88
CA HIS A 937 -39.47 25.67 11.62
C HIS A 937 -38.81 24.59 12.51
N ASP A 938 -37.47 24.56 12.54
CA ASP A 938 -36.63 23.59 13.25
C ASP A 938 -37.15 22.14 13.22
N ASN A 939 -37.56 21.68 12.04
CA ASN A 939 -38.20 20.38 11.84
C ASN A 939 -37.30 19.38 11.09
N GLY A 940 -36.05 19.76 10.86
CA GLY A 940 -35.06 18.95 10.15
C GLY A 940 -35.32 18.77 8.66
N GLN A 941 -36.25 19.52 8.05
CA GLN A 941 -36.57 19.43 6.63
C GLN A 941 -35.66 20.31 5.76
N LEU A 942 -35.56 19.97 4.48
CA LEU A 942 -35.05 20.84 3.42
C LEU A 942 -36.10 21.90 3.04
N ARG A 943 -35.64 23.10 2.65
CA ARG A 943 -36.49 24.17 2.12
C ARG A 943 -37.24 23.68 0.89
N HIS A 944 -38.50 24.04 0.78
CA HIS A 944 -39.28 23.85 -0.45
C HIS A 944 -39.50 25.21 -1.13
N GLY A 945 -39.62 25.18 -2.45
CA GLY A 945 -40.05 26.32 -3.24
C GLY A 945 -41.57 26.34 -3.36
N ILE A 946 -42.02 26.40 -4.61
CA ILE A 946 -43.44 26.38 -4.98
C ILE A 946 -44.04 24.97 -4.93
N PHE A 947 -45.37 24.90 -4.86
CA PHE A 947 -46.12 23.65 -4.96
C PHE A 947 -46.68 23.48 -6.37
N THR A 948 -46.67 22.23 -6.86
CA THR A 948 -47.37 21.87 -8.10
C THR A 948 -48.89 21.91 -7.91
N SER A 949 -49.66 21.94 -9.00
CA SER A 949 -51.12 21.82 -8.97
C SER A 949 -51.62 20.54 -8.28
N SER A 950 -50.79 19.49 -8.23
CA SER A 950 -51.04 18.24 -7.51
C SER A 950 -50.73 18.29 -6.00
N GLY A 951 -50.36 19.46 -5.46
CA GLY A 951 -50.02 19.65 -4.05
C GLY A 951 -48.63 19.14 -3.65
N LYS A 952 -47.79 18.69 -4.59
CA LYS A 952 -46.43 18.22 -4.30
C LYS A 952 -45.42 19.38 -4.33
N PRO A 953 -44.53 19.52 -3.32
CA PRO A 953 -43.53 20.60 -3.26
C PRO A 953 -42.43 20.40 -4.29
N LEU A 954 -41.89 21.50 -4.81
CA LEU A 954 -40.64 21.53 -5.59
C LEU A 954 -39.47 22.00 -4.72
N MET A 955 -38.24 21.73 -5.16
CA MET A 955 -37.02 22.34 -4.61
C MET A 955 -37.14 23.88 -4.63
N PRO A 956 -36.46 24.57 -3.70
CA PRO A 956 -36.46 26.02 -3.67
C PRO A 956 -35.71 26.57 -4.87
N PHE A 957 -35.96 27.83 -5.22
CA PHE A 957 -35.16 28.52 -6.23
C PHE A 957 -33.90 29.11 -5.60
N SER A 958 -32.82 29.15 -6.37
CA SER A 958 -31.58 29.81 -5.95
C SER A 958 -31.78 31.31 -5.90
N GLU A 959 -31.34 31.95 -4.81
CA GLU A 959 -31.30 33.40 -4.69
C GLU A 959 -30.08 33.91 -5.47
N GLY A 960 -30.30 34.37 -6.71
CA GLY A 960 -29.25 34.75 -7.67
C GLY A 960 -29.33 33.94 -8.96
N ALA A 961 -28.49 34.25 -9.96
CA ALA A 961 -28.48 33.56 -11.25
C ALA A 961 -27.33 32.53 -11.35
N PRO A 962 -27.56 31.24 -11.07
CA PRO A 962 -26.65 30.19 -11.49
C PRO A 962 -26.55 30.14 -13.01
N VAL A 963 -25.32 30.19 -13.54
CA VAL A 963 -25.03 30.37 -14.96
C VAL A 963 -25.29 29.10 -15.78
N ASP A 964 -25.42 27.95 -15.11
CA ASP A 964 -25.47 26.65 -15.80
C ASP A 964 -26.89 26.18 -16.16
N CYS A 965 -27.94 26.75 -15.56
CA CYS A 965 -29.32 26.40 -15.93
C CYS A 965 -29.92 27.29 -17.01
N ARG A 966 -29.33 28.46 -17.24
CA ARG A 966 -29.70 29.39 -18.31
C ARG A 966 -28.45 30.02 -18.90
N ARG A 967 -28.24 29.87 -20.22
CA ARG A 967 -27.12 30.53 -20.90
C ARG A 967 -27.36 32.03 -20.99
N ASP A 968 -28.62 32.44 -21.04
CA ASP A 968 -29.06 33.83 -20.97
C ASP A 968 -30.28 33.99 -20.04
N LEU A 969 -30.32 35.09 -19.27
CA LEU A 969 -31.42 35.43 -18.38
C LEU A 969 -32.74 35.64 -19.13
N SER A 970 -32.68 35.90 -20.44
CA SER A 970 -33.84 36.04 -21.32
C SER A 970 -34.47 34.72 -21.80
N GLU A 971 -33.78 33.58 -21.66
CA GLU A 971 -34.21 32.28 -22.21
C GLU A 971 -35.40 31.67 -21.45
N SER A 972 -35.57 32.00 -20.17
CA SER A 972 -36.65 31.46 -19.32
C SER A 972 -36.94 32.41 -18.17
N GLY A 973 -38.20 32.48 -17.74
CA GLY A 973 -38.62 33.23 -16.53
C GLY A 973 -38.59 32.41 -15.23
N ILE A 974 -38.12 31.16 -15.27
CA ILE A 974 -38.16 30.22 -14.12
C ILE A 974 -36.76 30.02 -13.55
N ASP A 975 -36.53 30.43 -12.31
CA ASP A 975 -35.21 30.41 -11.63
C ASP A 975 -34.64 29.01 -11.48
N CYS A 976 -33.31 28.92 -11.37
CA CYS A 976 -32.65 27.63 -11.16
C CYS A 976 -33.07 27.08 -9.79
N PHE A 977 -33.27 25.77 -9.69
CA PHE A 977 -33.43 25.09 -8.42
C PHE A 977 -32.15 25.16 -7.59
N LEU A 978 -32.31 25.44 -6.30
CA LEU A 978 -31.30 25.32 -5.29
C LEU A 978 -31.28 23.88 -4.78
N ALA A 979 -30.12 23.24 -4.92
CA ALA A 979 -29.85 21.88 -4.43
C ALA A 979 -28.43 21.84 -3.86
N GLY A 980 -28.09 20.73 -3.18
CA GLY A 980 -26.72 20.49 -2.73
C GLY A 980 -25.69 20.41 -3.86
N ASP A 981 -26.16 20.26 -5.10
CA ASP A 981 -25.33 20.17 -6.28
C ASP A 981 -26.04 20.81 -7.47
N ILE A 982 -25.30 21.68 -8.16
CA ILE A 982 -25.81 22.54 -9.23
C ILE A 982 -26.32 21.74 -10.43
N ARG A 983 -25.85 20.49 -10.60
CA ARG A 983 -26.27 19.55 -11.66
C ARG A 983 -27.76 19.28 -11.69
N ALA A 984 -28.45 19.52 -10.58
CA ALA A 984 -29.91 19.53 -10.49
C ALA A 984 -30.60 20.37 -11.59
N ASN A 985 -29.86 21.28 -12.25
CA ASN A 985 -30.41 22.20 -13.23
C ASN A 985 -29.95 21.98 -14.68
N GLU A 986 -29.07 21.02 -14.96
CA GLU A 986 -28.48 20.88 -16.30
C GLU A 986 -29.44 20.23 -17.30
N GLN A 987 -30.26 19.28 -16.83
CA GLN A 987 -31.32 18.68 -17.64
C GLN A 987 -32.39 18.01 -16.77
N SER A 988 -33.57 17.82 -17.36
CA SER A 988 -34.81 17.41 -16.67
C SER A 988 -34.73 16.13 -15.84
N GLY A 989 -33.92 15.14 -16.23
CA GLY A 989 -33.72 13.89 -15.51
C GLY A 989 -32.93 14.05 -14.20
N LEU A 990 -31.89 14.89 -14.19
CA LEU A 990 -31.17 15.27 -12.96
C LEU A 990 -32.13 16.04 -12.05
N THR A 991 -32.83 17.04 -12.60
CA THR A 991 -33.84 17.78 -11.84
C THR A 991 -34.87 16.84 -11.20
N ALA A 992 -35.38 15.86 -11.96
CA ALA A 992 -36.33 14.89 -11.45
C ALA A 992 -35.75 14.02 -10.33
N MET A 993 -34.49 13.57 -10.45
CA MET A 993 -33.83 12.80 -9.39
C MET A 993 -33.62 13.61 -8.12
N HIS A 994 -33.09 14.84 -8.23
CA HIS A 994 -32.91 15.73 -7.09
C HIS A 994 -34.25 16.07 -6.43
N MET A 995 -35.32 16.25 -7.21
CA MET A 995 -36.68 16.43 -6.67
C MET A 995 -37.16 15.22 -5.86
N VAL A 996 -36.86 14.00 -6.31
CA VAL A 996 -37.23 12.77 -5.60
C VAL A 996 -36.46 12.67 -4.27
N TRP A 997 -35.16 12.93 -4.29
CA TRP A 997 -34.31 12.91 -3.08
C TRP A 997 -34.76 13.97 -2.07
N PHE A 998 -34.92 15.21 -2.51
CA PHE A 998 -35.45 16.30 -1.70
C PHE A 998 -36.78 15.92 -1.00
N ARG A 999 -37.72 15.33 -1.75
CA ARG A 999 -39.01 14.90 -1.19
C ARG A 999 -38.85 13.73 -0.22
N GLU A 1000 -37.97 12.78 -0.53
CA GLU A 1000 -37.74 11.61 0.30
C GLU A 1000 -37.07 11.99 1.63
N HIS A 1001 -36.10 12.90 1.63
CA HIS A 1001 -35.56 13.49 2.85
C HIS A 1001 -36.68 14.09 3.71
N ASN A 1002 -37.53 14.95 3.13
CA ASN A 1002 -38.60 15.60 3.88
C ASN A 1002 -39.64 14.58 4.41
N ARG A 1003 -39.92 13.51 3.67
CA ARG A 1003 -40.78 12.40 4.12
C ARG A 1003 -40.17 11.65 5.29
N ILE A 1004 -38.87 11.37 5.25
CA ILE A 1004 -38.13 10.69 6.33
C ILE A 1004 -38.07 11.59 7.57
N ALA A 1005 -37.74 12.88 7.41
CA ALA A 1005 -37.68 13.84 8.51
C ALA A 1005 -39.04 13.94 9.24
N GLU A 1006 -40.15 13.99 8.50
CA GLU A 1006 -41.49 14.00 9.06
C GLU A 1006 -41.80 12.70 9.84
N ALA A 1007 -41.47 11.54 9.27
CA ALA A 1007 -41.66 10.26 9.95
C ALA A 1007 -40.81 10.13 11.22
N LEU A 1008 -39.54 10.57 11.18
CA LEU A 1008 -38.65 10.59 12.33
C LEU A 1008 -39.17 11.50 13.44
N ARG A 1009 -39.73 12.65 13.09
CA ARG A 1009 -40.35 13.58 14.04
C ARG A 1009 -41.58 12.97 14.72
N GLN A 1010 -42.43 12.28 13.96
CA GLN A 1010 -43.62 11.63 14.51
C GLN A 1010 -43.27 10.50 15.49
N ILE A 1011 -42.23 9.73 15.17
CA ILE A 1011 -41.77 8.62 16.02
C ILE A 1011 -40.93 9.14 17.21
N ASN A 1012 -40.23 10.26 17.03
CA ASN A 1012 -39.36 10.87 18.05
C ASN A 1012 -39.70 12.36 18.27
N PRO A 1013 -40.83 12.69 18.94
CA PRO A 1013 -41.28 14.08 19.11
C PRO A 1013 -40.35 14.98 19.94
N HIS A 1014 -39.41 14.37 20.66
CA HIS A 1014 -38.45 15.04 21.54
C HIS A 1014 -37.14 15.40 20.83
N TRP A 1015 -36.94 14.96 19.58
CA TRP A 1015 -35.75 15.34 18.80
C TRP A 1015 -35.88 16.75 18.24
N ASP A 1016 -34.79 17.50 18.30
CA ASP A 1016 -34.66 18.79 17.63
C ASP A 1016 -34.48 18.63 16.11
N GLY A 1017 -34.64 19.73 15.37
CA GLY A 1017 -34.54 19.69 13.91
C GLY A 1017 -33.14 19.34 13.41
N GLU A 1018 -32.09 19.60 14.19
CA GLU A 1018 -30.73 19.19 13.85
C GLU A 1018 -30.56 17.67 13.91
N THR A 1019 -31.04 17.03 14.99
CA THR A 1019 -31.01 15.58 15.14
C THR A 1019 -31.83 14.90 14.04
N ILE A 1020 -33.04 15.41 13.77
CA ILE A 1020 -33.91 14.87 12.71
C ILE A 1020 -33.23 14.99 11.35
N PHE A 1021 -32.63 16.14 11.03
CA PHE A 1021 -31.93 16.37 9.76
C PHE A 1021 -30.79 15.38 9.54
N TYR A 1022 -29.91 15.19 10.54
CA TYR A 1022 -28.76 14.29 10.39
C TYR A 1022 -29.15 12.81 10.39
N GLU A 1023 -30.17 12.40 11.16
CA GLU A 1023 -30.69 11.02 11.08
C GLU A 1023 -31.41 10.78 9.74
N ALA A 1024 -32.13 11.75 9.18
CA ALA A 1024 -32.71 11.67 7.84
C ALA A 1024 -31.61 11.54 6.76
N ARG A 1025 -30.57 12.40 6.82
CA ARG A 1025 -29.37 12.35 5.96
C ARG A 1025 -28.63 11.00 6.05
N LYS A 1026 -28.68 10.33 7.19
CA LYS A 1026 -28.06 9.00 7.36
C LYS A 1026 -28.87 7.88 6.70
N LEU A 1027 -30.20 8.02 6.63
CA LEU A 1027 -31.11 7.00 6.08
C LEU A 1027 -31.28 7.10 4.57
N GLU A 1028 -31.33 8.31 4.01
CA GLU A 1028 -31.56 8.54 2.58
C GLU A 1028 -30.52 7.85 1.64
N PRO A 1029 -29.20 7.82 1.94
CA PRO A 1029 -28.23 7.09 1.11
C PRO A 1029 -28.47 5.58 1.06
N ARG A 1030 -29.08 4.97 2.08
CA ARG A 1030 -29.45 3.54 2.07
C ARG A 1030 -30.60 3.26 1.10
N PHE A 1031 -31.53 4.21 0.94
CA PHE A 1031 -32.59 4.13 -0.06
C PHE A 1031 -32.03 4.32 -1.48
N ASN A 1032 -31.17 5.32 -1.68
CA ASN A 1032 -30.51 5.56 -2.97
C ASN A 1032 -29.67 4.37 -3.43
N THR A 1033 -28.88 3.76 -2.54
CA THR A 1033 -28.07 2.57 -2.86
C THR A 1033 -28.88 1.30 -3.07
N SER A 1034 -30.03 1.14 -2.41
CA SER A 1034 -30.95 0.01 -2.64
C SER A 1034 -31.57 0.07 -4.04
N HIS A 1035 -32.02 1.24 -4.50
CA HIS A 1035 -32.56 1.44 -5.85
C HIS A 1035 -31.50 1.33 -6.96
N ILE A 1036 -30.23 1.58 -6.64
CA ILE A 1036 -29.10 1.35 -7.55
C ILE A 1036 -28.84 -0.16 -7.78
N HIS A 1037 -29.16 -1.02 -6.79
CA HIS A 1037 -28.99 -2.47 -6.92
C HIS A 1037 -30.24 -3.23 -7.36
N THR A 1038 -31.44 -2.70 -7.11
CA THR A 1038 -32.71 -3.29 -7.53
C THR A 1038 -33.32 -2.48 -8.67
N GLY A 1039 -32.81 -2.65 -9.89
CA GLY A 1039 -33.49 -2.22 -11.11
C GLY A 1039 -34.77 -3.02 -11.42
N TYR A 1040 -35.45 -3.55 -10.41
CA TYR A 1040 -36.69 -4.30 -10.52
C TYR A 1040 -37.68 -3.74 -9.49
N HIS A 1041 -38.85 -3.34 -9.97
CA HIS A 1041 -39.97 -2.74 -9.23
C HIS A 1041 -39.97 -1.21 -9.13
N ILE A 1042 -40.19 -0.58 -10.30
CA ILE A 1042 -41.16 0.51 -10.37
C ILE A 1042 -42.26 0.04 -11.34
N SER A 1043 -43.33 -0.51 -10.75
CA SER A 1043 -44.66 -0.69 -11.34
C SER A 1043 -45.68 -0.45 -10.24
#